data_AF-A0A068NSY2-F1
#
_entry.id   AF-A0A068NSY2-F1
#
_cell.length_a   1.000
_cell.length_b   1.000
_cell.length_c   1.000
_cell.angle_alpha   90.00
_cell.angle_beta   90.00
_cell.angle_gamma   90.00
#
_symmetry.space_group_name_H-M   'P 1'
#
loop_
_entity.id
_entity.type
_entity.pdbx_description
1 polymer ?
#
loop_
_entity_poly.entity_id
_entity_poly.type
_entity_poly.pdbx_seq_one_letter_code
_entity_poly.pdbx_strand_id
1 'polypeptide(L)'
;MRSLRPVALAVLATLPFLALAQKRDGVYVPAGGSGTPWSLNENHTLIWGGQPYLPVGIRIDGTPEAVARAAAAGIKDVIVDLPASGAGWDETFAALKSANMRYLIRIDSLAPMARGVAVEPQAYRIAGITKPTHISVELPGASGAFVAVASRRDSSVSANGYVPIVDGKLTYDAKPGGDTEHVLLVYPETSSIEQPDFWEDLDRHRDLLLSSLKRHAPGPGLRGIVDPMGHTLSLPGRDLRFVPTSPYFRMELRDLIERRYRSVNTATRSWGLGTNDLTTFDDLARLVPLWQGSRGLGMVFDPATKRAYACENKRSSMWNDIAEVVNTAGARRFSRFVAAVRGVADVPVVQEWAGWSAPYENAAPAIDGVGMRASGATTSELIESASRASSTVARWTTKGWLAATDIDLGAGADAAAQVPAVLDDLGSLGARAFFVRTDSPKVAKAVADEAAKRLGDLSLANTSLQAIFYPENARNPANAQHLAAGRWWLPAPMDGNRVDLGSMFFGYRMSTPSGSVFAIWARQPGRYRLRLGNTKGVAFQALDGKDPNPKTAKGGIDVNLGEFPTLVTGTDEIPVPDLAFTETLLRFDFMMQIAEKRLTDITEERLYFKDFVSGFDRNPGGNFPQMRVQVDRLGAKVGDVTWIEAERTPDQNFSEAPNWPGCSGGAALVLRTPLPPGADGYYAEYRVPVKTTADQDVWIAASVPVERRSEVQVLVNGQVMPLTGAPVSLYGEGFGWYKLGVTRMTGTIGKLRVQVLGSGTSQIAIDAITLTPRPFTPNGISQPDPVLFPPLNGRR
;
A
#
# COMPACT_ATOMS: atom_id res chain seq x y z
N MET A 1 7.40 -59.91 14.56
CA MET A 1 6.52 -59.18 15.51
C MET A 1 7.35 -58.10 16.20
N ARG A 2 7.25 -56.86 15.71
CA ARG A 2 7.86 -55.65 16.29
C ARG A 2 6.76 -54.60 16.36
N SER A 3 6.49 -54.09 17.55
CA SER A 3 5.42 -53.15 17.85
C SER A 3 5.75 -51.74 17.36
N LEU A 4 4.92 -51.22 16.45
CA LEU A 4 4.89 -49.83 16.03
C LEU A 4 4.32 -48.96 17.15
N ARG A 5 5.04 -47.88 17.51
CA ARG A 5 4.50 -46.76 18.31
C ARG A 5 4.04 -45.66 17.34
N PRO A 6 2.88 -45.03 17.54
CA PRO A 6 2.44 -43.91 16.71
C PRO A 6 3.15 -42.62 17.14
N VAL A 7 3.65 -41.87 16.15
CA VAL A 7 4.09 -40.48 16.31
C VAL A 7 2.83 -39.63 16.38
N ALA A 8 2.50 -39.14 17.58
CA ALA A 8 1.44 -38.16 17.77
C ALA A 8 1.92 -36.80 17.26
N LEU A 9 1.34 -36.35 16.15
CA LEU A 9 1.47 -34.99 15.63
C LEU A 9 0.76 -34.06 16.64
N ALA A 10 1.52 -33.28 17.40
CA ALA A 10 0.97 -32.28 18.30
C ALA A 10 0.44 -31.10 17.46
N VAL A 11 -0.86 -31.11 17.19
CA VAL A 11 -1.61 -29.91 16.81
C VAL A 11 -1.61 -29.00 18.04
N LEU A 12 -0.68 -28.03 18.08
CA LEU A 12 -0.73 -26.94 19.04
C LEU A 12 -1.93 -26.08 18.65
N ALA A 13 -3.06 -26.33 19.31
CA ALA A 13 -4.19 -25.42 19.29
C ALA A 13 -3.74 -24.11 19.96
N THR A 14 -3.36 -23.13 19.16
CA THR A 14 -3.48 -21.73 19.54
C THR A 14 -4.97 -21.49 19.77
N LEU A 15 -5.41 -21.42 21.02
CA LEU A 15 -6.71 -20.83 21.32
C LEU A 15 -6.53 -19.33 21.07
N PRO A 16 -7.09 -18.74 19.99
CA PRO A 16 -7.28 -17.30 20.02
C PRO A 16 -8.21 -17.04 21.21
N PHE A 17 -7.89 -16.05 22.04
CA PHE A 17 -8.95 -15.42 22.82
C PHE A 17 -9.96 -14.95 21.78
N LEU A 18 -11.05 -15.70 21.63
CA LEU A 18 -12.22 -15.30 20.87
C LEU A 18 -12.71 -14.01 21.54
N ALA A 19 -12.28 -12.87 21.01
CA ALA A 19 -13.05 -11.66 21.15
C ALA A 19 -14.43 -12.04 20.61
N LEU A 20 -15.42 -12.19 21.51
CA LEU A 20 -16.80 -12.41 21.12
C LEU A 20 -17.11 -11.32 20.09
N ALA A 21 -17.40 -11.72 18.86
CA ALA A 21 -17.67 -10.79 17.78
C ALA A 21 -18.73 -9.78 18.28
N GLN A 22 -18.41 -8.50 18.19
CA GLN A 22 -19.29 -7.45 18.66
C GLN A 22 -20.60 -7.52 17.87
N LYS A 23 -21.73 -7.51 18.58
CA LYS A 23 -23.05 -7.50 17.93
C LYS A 23 -23.18 -6.25 17.07
N ARG A 24 -23.65 -6.44 15.83
CA ARG A 24 -23.89 -5.36 14.86
C ARG A 24 -25.29 -4.75 15.02
N ASP A 25 -25.69 -4.56 16.25
CA ASP A 25 -26.96 -4.00 16.69
C ASP A 25 -26.79 -3.28 18.02
N GLY A 26 -27.69 -2.34 18.31
CA GLY A 26 -27.67 -1.55 19.52
C GLY A 26 -28.93 -0.68 19.67
N VAL A 27 -28.98 0.13 20.73
CA VAL A 27 -30.07 1.09 20.98
C VAL A 27 -29.49 2.42 21.43
N TYR A 28 -29.59 3.42 20.56
CA TYR A 28 -29.14 4.77 20.90
C TYR A 28 -30.20 5.51 21.72
N VAL A 29 -29.83 5.99 22.90
CA VAL A 29 -30.71 6.76 23.79
C VAL A 29 -30.14 8.18 23.94
N PRO A 30 -30.73 9.20 23.29
CA PRO A 30 -30.32 10.58 23.50
C PRO A 30 -30.75 11.06 24.89
N ALA A 31 -30.04 12.05 25.44
CA ALA A 31 -30.38 12.59 26.76
C ALA A 31 -31.83 13.12 26.79
N GLY A 32 -32.64 12.58 27.70
CA GLY A 32 -34.05 12.94 27.86
C GLY A 32 -34.99 12.47 26.73
N GLY A 33 -34.54 11.61 25.82
CA GLY A 33 -35.36 11.07 24.72
C GLY A 33 -35.58 9.55 24.78
N SER A 34 -36.37 9.03 23.85
CA SER A 34 -36.62 7.59 23.70
C SER A 34 -35.50 6.88 22.95
N GLY A 35 -35.21 5.64 23.33
CA GLY A 35 -34.24 4.80 22.63
C GLY A 35 -34.66 4.48 21.19
N THR A 36 -33.72 4.56 20.26
CA THR A 36 -33.91 4.14 18.86
C THR A 36 -33.00 2.95 18.56
N PRO A 37 -33.56 1.77 18.21
CA PRO A 37 -32.76 0.61 17.88
C PRO A 37 -32.05 0.80 16.53
N TRP A 38 -30.88 0.21 16.39
CA TRP A 38 -30.18 0.10 15.12
C TRP A 38 -29.58 -1.29 14.92
N SER A 39 -29.36 -1.67 13.67
CA SER A 39 -28.66 -2.91 13.31
C SER A 39 -28.07 -2.85 11.91
N LEU A 40 -27.18 -3.79 11.56
CA LEU A 40 -26.78 -4.03 10.18
C LEU A 40 -27.56 -5.22 9.60
N ASN A 41 -28.06 -5.08 8.38
CA ASN A 41 -28.65 -6.19 7.62
C ASN A 41 -27.58 -7.02 6.90
N GLU A 42 -27.98 -8.11 6.24
CA GLU A 42 -27.07 -8.98 5.47
C GLU A 42 -26.42 -8.27 4.26
N ASN A 43 -26.98 -7.13 3.85
CA ASN A 43 -26.51 -6.31 2.74
C ASN A 43 -25.71 -5.10 3.22
N HIS A 44 -25.09 -5.20 4.40
CA HIS A 44 -24.16 -4.18 4.94
C HIS A 44 -24.81 -2.80 5.17
N THR A 45 -26.13 -2.74 5.22
CA THR A 45 -26.89 -1.49 5.35
C THR A 45 -27.28 -1.25 6.79
N LEU A 46 -27.10 -0.01 7.27
CA LEU A 46 -27.60 0.42 8.57
C LEU A 46 -29.12 0.50 8.56
N ILE A 47 -29.75 -0.20 9.50
CA ILE A 47 -31.15 -0.10 9.83
C ILE A 47 -31.25 0.78 11.08
N TRP A 48 -32.01 1.87 11.02
CA TRP A 48 -32.22 2.82 12.11
C TRP A 48 -33.70 2.97 12.40
N GLY A 49 -34.11 2.66 13.64
CA GLY A 49 -35.54 2.67 14.02
C GLY A 49 -36.38 1.68 13.20
N GLY A 50 -35.78 0.59 12.73
CA GLY A 50 -36.44 -0.41 11.87
C GLY A 50 -36.52 -0.04 10.39
N GLN A 51 -35.96 1.09 9.96
CA GLN A 51 -35.94 1.52 8.56
C GLN A 51 -34.50 1.57 8.01
N PRO A 52 -34.25 1.21 6.75
CA PRO A 52 -32.94 1.41 6.15
C PRO A 52 -32.54 2.89 6.18
N TYR A 53 -31.28 3.15 6.54
CA TYR A 53 -30.68 4.48 6.58
C TYR A 53 -29.57 4.58 5.53
N LEU A 54 -29.86 5.32 4.46
CA LEU A 54 -28.96 5.56 3.33
C LEU A 54 -28.72 7.08 3.19
N PRO A 55 -27.91 7.69 4.08
CA PRO A 55 -27.74 9.14 4.07
C PRO A 55 -26.97 9.61 2.84
N VAL A 56 -27.44 10.73 2.28
CA VAL A 56 -26.75 11.52 1.26
C VAL A 56 -26.61 12.93 1.79
N GLY A 57 -25.38 13.38 1.94
CA GLY A 57 -25.07 14.58 2.70
C GLY A 57 -23.73 15.18 2.36
N ILE A 58 -23.29 16.13 3.20
CA ILE A 58 -21.97 16.76 3.09
C ILE A 58 -21.17 16.60 4.38
N ARG A 59 -19.85 16.61 4.24
CA ARG A 59 -18.92 16.72 5.38
C ARG A 59 -18.58 18.19 5.61
N ILE A 60 -18.66 18.64 6.86
CA ILE A 60 -18.50 20.05 7.25
C ILE A 60 -17.70 20.19 8.54
N ASP A 61 -17.11 21.36 8.75
CA ASP A 61 -16.53 21.75 10.03
C ASP A 61 -17.62 21.79 11.12
N GLY A 62 -17.26 21.43 12.35
CA GLY A 62 -18.11 21.53 13.54
C GLY A 62 -18.28 22.97 14.03
N THR A 63 -18.94 23.80 13.23
CA THR A 63 -19.27 25.19 13.56
C THR A 63 -20.74 25.51 13.26
N PRO A 64 -21.40 26.39 14.03
CA PRO A 64 -22.77 26.84 13.73
C PRO A 64 -22.92 27.43 12.32
N GLU A 65 -21.90 28.14 11.82
CA GLU A 65 -21.90 28.76 10.50
C GLU A 65 -21.92 27.71 9.39
N ALA A 66 -21.12 26.64 9.52
CA ALA A 66 -21.11 25.55 8.56
C ALA A 66 -22.44 24.79 8.56
N VAL A 67 -23.03 24.54 9.74
CA VAL A 67 -24.36 23.96 9.88
C VAL A 67 -25.43 24.83 9.22
N ALA A 68 -25.39 26.14 9.42
CA ALA A 68 -26.32 27.07 8.79
C ALA A 68 -26.21 27.07 7.26
N ARG A 69 -24.98 27.03 6.71
CA ARG A 69 -24.74 26.91 5.26
C ARG A 69 -25.31 25.60 4.70
N ALA A 70 -25.07 24.48 5.37
CA ALA A 70 -25.64 23.18 4.99
C ALA A 70 -27.19 23.21 5.01
N ALA A 71 -27.77 23.83 6.04
CA ALA A 71 -29.22 23.93 6.19
C ALA A 71 -29.85 24.78 5.08
N ALA A 72 -29.20 25.90 4.73
CA ALA A 72 -29.63 26.78 3.65
C ALA A 72 -29.59 26.08 2.28
N ALA A 73 -28.66 25.14 2.07
CA ALA A 73 -28.61 24.32 0.86
C ALA A 73 -29.68 23.20 0.83
N GLY A 74 -30.39 22.95 1.94
CA GLY A 74 -31.41 21.91 2.06
C GLY A 74 -30.89 20.56 2.53
N ILE A 75 -29.63 20.48 2.99
CA ILE A 75 -29.02 19.24 3.50
C ILE A 75 -29.70 18.78 4.79
N LYS A 76 -29.88 17.46 4.95
CA LYS A 76 -30.46 16.82 6.14
C LYS A 76 -29.52 15.86 6.87
N ASP A 77 -28.48 15.37 6.20
CA ASP A 77 -27.47 14.49 6.76
C ASP A 77 -26.09 15.14 6.62
N VAL A 78 -25.31 15.14 7.69
CA VAL A 78 -23.95 15.69 7.67
C VAL A 78 -22.96 14.79 8.43
N ILE A 79 -21.70 14.81 8.01
CA ILE A 79 -20.58 14.49 8.91
C ILE A 79 -20.06 15.81 9.46
N VAL A 80 -19.96 15.93 10.78
CA VAL A 80 -19.34 17.09 11.43
C VAL A 80 -17.98 16.73 11.98
N ASP A 81 -16.95 17.48 11.57
CA ASP A 81 -15.59 17.38 12.10
C ASP A 81 -15.53 18.11 13.46
N LEU A 82 -15.25 17.35 14.52
CA LEU A 82 -15.20 17.85 15.89
C LEU A 82 -14.01 17.25 16.65
N PRO A 83 -13.34 18.02 17.53
CA PRO A 83 -12.20 17.51 18.27
C PRO A 83 -12.64 16.59 19.41
N ALA A 84 -11.78 15.64 19.79
CA ALA A 84 -12.03 14.71 20.90
C ALA A 84 -12.25 15.43 22.25
N SER A 85 -11.71 16.64 22.40
CA SER A 85 -11.76 17.47 23.60
C SER A 85 -13.16 17.99 23.97
N GLY A 86 -14.13 17.94 23.05
CA GLY A 86 -15.45 18.53 23.27
C GLY A 86 -15.55 20.01 22.89
N ALA A 87 -14.44 20.64 22.46
CA ALA A 87 -14.45 22.06 22.10
C ALA A 87 -15.42 22.31 20.92
N GLY A 88 -16.35 23.25 21.09
CA GLY A 88 -17.36 23.62 20.08
C GLY A 88 -18.54 22.64 19.95
N TRP A 89 -18.63 21.60 20.77
CA TRP A 89 -19.68 20.58 20.65
C TRP A 89 -21.07 21.12 20.97
N ASP A 90 -21.23 21.88 22.06
CA ASP A 90 -22.54 22.36 22.50
C ASP A 90 -23.19 23.31 21.48
N GLU A 91 -22.41 24.26 20.97
CA GLU A 91 -22.86 25.22 19.96
C GLU A 91 -23.24 24.51 18.66
N THR A 92 -22.41 23.55 18.24
CA THR A 92 -22.65 22.76 17.03
C THR A 92 -23.88 21.87 17.17
N PHE A 93 -24.05 21.17 18.30
CA PHE A 93 -25.23 20.34 18.55
C PHE A 93 -26.51 21.15 18.66
N ALA A 94 -26.46 22.34 19.26
CA ALA A 94 -27.58 23.27 19.29
C ALA A 94 -27.98 23.73 17.88
N ALA A 95 -27.00 24.04 17.02
CA ALA A 95 -27.24 24.39 15.63
C ALA A 95 -27.84 23.23 14.83
N LEU A 96 -27.27 22.01 14.96
CA LEU A 96 -27.76 20.80 14.29
C LEU A 96 -29.20 20.45 14.70
N LYS A 97 -29.49 20.57 16.00
CA LYS A 97 -30.85 20.36 16.54
C LYS A 97 -31.83 21.40 15.98
N SER A 98 -31.43 22.67 15.95
CA SER A 98 -32.26 23.76 15.42
C SER A 98 -32.54 23.60 13.92
N ALA A 99 -31.57 23.07 13.17
CA ALA A 99 -31.71 22.75 11.75
C ALA A 99 -32.44 21.41 11.48
N ASN A 100 -32.77 20.64 12.53
CA ASN A 100 -33.33 19.29 12.47
C ASN A 100 -32.50 18.34 11.57
N MET A 101 -31.19 18.36 11.75
CA MET A 101 -30.25 17.53 10.99
C MET A 101 -29.93 16.21 11.69
N ARG A 102 -29.72 15.18 10.88
CA ARG A 102 -29.09 13.92 11.27
C ARG A 102 -27.59 14.03 11.03
N TYR A 103 -26.78 13.44 11.89
CA TYR A 103 -25.34 13.60 11.78
C TYR A 103 -24.54 12.42 12.29
N LEU A 104 -23.35 12.28 11.74
CA LEU A 104 -22.26 11.51 12.34
C LEU A 104 -21.22 12.50 12.87
N ILE A 105 -20.56 12.13 13.97
CA ILE A 105 -19.43 12.90 14.49
C ILE A 105 -18.15 12.26 13.99
N ARG A 106 -17.32 13.01 13.28
CA ARG A 106 -15.96 12.58 12.94
C ARG A 106 -14.98 13.24 13.90
N ILE A 107 -14.13 12.44 14.54
CA ILE A 107 -13.12 12.97 15.46
C ILE A 107 -11.90 13.42 14.65
N ASP A 108 -11.75 14.73 14.51
CA ASP A 108 -10.73 15.34 13.64
C ASP A 108 -9.35 15.49 14.30
N SER A 109 -9.29 15.25 15.62
CA SER A 109 -8.04 15.28 16.36
C SER A 109 -7.10 14.19 15.86
N LEU A 110 -5.81 14.48 15.74
CA LEU A 110 -4.82 13.48 15.35
C LEU A 110 -4.84 12.29 16.32
N ALA A 111 -4.70 11.09 15.79
CA ALA A 111 -4.48 9.92 16.62
C ALA A 111 -3.23 10.09 17.49
N PRO A 112 -3.25 9.66 18.77
CA PRO A 112 -2.07 9.70 19.61
C PRO A 112 -0.88 8.98 18.96
N MET A 113 0.32 9.56 19.05
CA MET A 113 1.52 9.04 18.39
C MET A 113 2.40 8.28 19.39
N ALA A 114 2.81 7.06 19.06
CA ALA A 114 3.69 6.28 19.92
C ALA A 114 5.05 6.97 20.05
N ARG A 115 5.61 6.97 21.26
CA ARG A 115 7.00 7.33 21.53
C ARG A 115 7.90 6.10 21.40
N GLY A 116 9.05 6.28 20.78
CA GLY A 116 9.92 5.17 20.44
C GLY A 116 11.15 5.60 19.67
N VAL A 117 11.80 4.63 19.03
CA VAL A 117 12.97 4.86 18.18
C VAL A 117 12.59 4.65 16.72
N ALA A 118 12.89 5.63 15.88
CA ALA A 118 12.79 5.47 14.44
C ALA A 118 13.98 4.64 13.93
N VAL A 119 13.67 3.47 13.35
CA VAL A 119 14.65 2.55 12.78
C VAL A 119 14.59 2.65 11.26
N GLU A 120 15.08 3.80 10.78
CA GLU A 120 15.16 4.11 9.35
C GLU A 120 16.61 4.47 8.98
N PRO A 121 17.55 3.50 9.03
CA PRO A 121 18.96 3.72 8.71
C PRO A 121 19.22 4.21 7.27
N GLN A 122 18.22 4.14 6.40
CA GLN A 122 18.20 4.69 5.05
C GLN A 122 17.79 6.17 5.02
N ALA A 123 16.93 6.61 5.95
CA ALA A 123 16.36 7.95 5.98
C ALA A 123 17.25 8.91 6.79
N TYR A 124 17.77 8.43 7.92
CA TYR A 124 18.61 9.20 8.83
C TYR A 124 20.09 8.83 8.63
N ARG A 125 20.58 9.05 7.42
CA ARG A 125 21.93 8.69 6.97
C ARG A 125 22.66 9.90 6.41
N ILE A 126 23.86 10.14 6.90
CA ILE A 126 24.74 11.20 6.40
C ILE A 126 25.99 10.53 5.82
N ALA A 127 26.15 10.60 4.51
CA ALA A 127 27.24 9.98 3.77
C ALA A 127 28.40 10.97 3.52
N GLY A 128 29.47 10.51 2.86
CA GLY A 128 30.59 11.37 2.43
C GLY A 128 31.59 11.75 3.53
N ILE A 129 31.59 11.06 4.67
CA ILE A 129 32.48 11.39 5.79
C ILE A 129 33.85 10.73 5.56
N THR A 130 34.80 11.48 5.01
CA THR A 130 36.18 11.02 4.74
C THR A 130 37.22 11.68 5.66
N LYS A 131 36.83 12.70 6.41
CA LYS A 131 37.65 13.41 7.39
C LYS A 131 36.81 13.77 8.63
N PRO A 132 37.42 14.10 9.78
CA PRO A 132 36.70 14.62 10.92
C PRO A 132 35.76 15.75 10.51
N THR A 133 34.46 15.57 10.78
CA THR A 133 33.40 16.47 10.31
C THR A 133 32.46 16.78 11.47
N HIS A 134 32.24 18.06 11.70
CA HIS A 134 31.21 18.53 12.62
C HIS A 134 29.85 18.45 11.93
N ILE A 135 28.94 17.64 12.48
CA ILE A 135 27.61 17.41 11.94
C ILE A 135 26.60 18.08 12.86
N SER A 136 25.70 18.85 12.25
CA SER A 136 24.64 19.60 12.92
C SER A 136 23.36 19.43 12.11
N VAL A 137 22.37 18.73 12.67
CA VAL A 137 21.14 18.34 11.97
C VAL A 137 19.91 18.69 12.81
N GLU A 138 18.88 19.21 12.15
CA GLU A 138 17.58 19.45 12.76
C GLU A 138 16.76 18.15 12.80
N LEU A 139 16.32 17.80 14.00
CA LEU A 139 15.47 16.65 14.32
C LEU A 139 14.37 17.12 15.28
N PRO A 140 13.41 17.94 14.79
CA PRO A 140 12.37 18.49 15.64
C PRO A 140 11.54 17.38 16.30
N GLY A 141 11.24 17.56 17.58
CA GLY A 141 10.45 16.59 18.37
C GLY A 141 11.24 15.39 18.90
N ALA A 142 12.50 15.18 18.47
CA ALA A 142 13.35 14.14 19.03
C ALA A 142 14.02 14.60 20.34
N SER A 143 14.13 13.69 21.31
CA SER A 143 14.76 13.96 22.62
C SER A 143 16.23 13.54 22.70
N GLY A 144 16.61 12.61 21.84
CA GLY A 144 17.97 12.09 21.72
C GLY A 144 18.08 11.13 20.54
N ALA A 145 19.26 10.60 20.29
CA ALA A 145 19.46 9.60 19.27
C ALA A 145 20.58 8.64 19.65
N PHE A 146 20.44 7.38 19.27
CA PHE A 146 21.62 6.53 19.10
C PHE A 146 22.28 6.89 17.76
N VAL A 147 23.60 7.05 17.76
CA VAL A 147 24.37 7.36 16.56
C VAL A 147 25.49 6.35 16.38
N ALA A 148 25.85 6.08 15.12
CA ALA A 148 26.98 5.23 14.79
C ALA A 148 27.69 5.72 13.54
N VAL A 149 29.03 5.75 13.61
CA VAL A 149 29.91 6.01 12.47
C VAL A 149 30.38 4.67 11.92
N ALA A 150 29.88 4.31 10.73
CA ALA A 150 30.16 3.03 10.10
C ALA A 150 30.89 3.21 8.76
N SER A 151 31.86 2.35 8.48
CA SER A 151 32.54 2.27 7.19
C SER A 151 31.55 1.89 6.09
N ARG A 152 31.57 2.62 4.96
CA ARG A 152 30.73 2.28 3.79
C ARG A 152 31.17 0.98 3.12
N ARG A 153 32.44 0.60 3.28
CA ARG A 153 33.07 -0.54 2.58
C ARG A 153 32.60 -1.88 3.14
N ASP A 154 32.55 -2.01 4.45
CA ASP A 154 32.35 -3.28 5.15
C ASP A 154 31.37 -3.18 6.33
N SER A 155 30.73 -2.03 6.53
CA SER A 155 29.79 -1.75 7.62
C SER A 155 30.41 -1.86 9.02
N SER A 156 31.75 -1.86 9.14
CA SER A 156 32.41 -1.87 10.45
C SER A 156 32.12 -0.57 11.20
N VAL A 157 31.75 -0.68 12.48
CA VAL A 157 31.41 0.47 13.33
C VAL A 157 32.67 0.96 14.02
N SER A 158 33.08 2.19 13.71
CA SER A 158 34.28 2.84 14.28
C SER A 158 33.98 3.59 15.58
N ALA A 159 32.77 4.11 15.70
CA ALA A 159 32.27 4.77 16.90
C ALA A 159 30.74 4.64 16.97
N ASN A 160 30.20 4.58 18.17
CA ASN A 160 28.77 4.70 18.42
C ASN A 160 28.51 5.28 19.81
N GLY A 161 27.30 5.75 20.04
CA GLY A 161 26.90 6.26 21.34
C GLY A 161 25.53 6.91 21.32
N TYR A 162 25.07 7.33 22.49
CA TYR A 162 23.86 8.11 22.64
C TYR A 162 24.20 9.60 22.67
N VAL A 163 23.44 10.41 21.92
CA VAL A 163 23.60 11.86 21.83
C VAL A 163 22.28 12.51 22.22
N PRO A 164 22.24 13.37 23.25
CA PRO A 164 21.04 14.15 23.55
C PRO A 164 20.78 15.16 22.43
N ILE A 165 19.51 15.41 22.13
CA ILE A 165 19.08 16.43 21.17
C ILE A 165 18.60 17.63 21.99
N VAL A 166 19.20 18.79 21.72
CA VAL A 166 18.92 20.04 22.44
C VAL A 166 18.33 21.03 21.45
N ASP A 167 17.20 21.64 21.81
CA ASP A 167 16.46 22.57 20.95
C ASP A 167 16.15 22.00 19.55
N GLY A 168 15.82 20.71 19.49
CA GLY A 168 15.52 20.00 18.24
C GLY A 168 16.73 19.79 17.34
N LYS A 169 17.96 19.95 17.86
CA LYS A 169 19.20 19.87 17.09
C LYS A 169 20.13 18.79 17.61
N LEU A 170 20.57 17.89 16.72
CA LEU A 170 21.64 16.94 16.96
C LEU A 170 22.97 17.55 16.55
N THR A 171 23.96 17.50 17.44
CA THR A 171 25.33 17.92 17.17
C THR A 171 26.28 16.77 17.46
N TYR A 172 27.13 16.40 16.50
CA TYR A 172 28.04 15.27 16.63
C TYR A 172 29.33 15.46 15.81
N ASP A 173 30.47 15.21 16.44
CA ASP A 173 31.78 15.22 15.77
C ASP A 173 32.11 13.83 15.24
N ALA A 174 31.78 13.59 13.95
CA ALA A 174 32.07 12.31 13.32
C ALA A 174 33.55 12.20 12.95
N LYS A 175 34.21 11.17 13.47
CA LYS A 175 35.62 10.85 13.18
C LYS A 175 35.68 9.51 12.42
N PRO A 176 35.99 9.52 11.12
CA PRO A 176 36.13 8.28 10.36
C PRO A 176 37.37 7.51 10.82
N GLY A 177 37.28 6.17 10.82
CA GLY A 177 38.43 5.30 11.06
C GLY A 177 39.21 5.05 9.77
N GLY A 178 40.36 5.71 9.59
CA GLY A 178 41.18 5.57 8.37
C GLY A 178 40.65 6.36 7.17
N ASP A 179 41.17 6.05 5.96
CA ASP A 179 40.95 6.87 4.75
C ASP A 179 39.71 6.48 3.93
N THR A 180 38.94 5.47 4.37
CA THR A 180 37.72 5.05 3.66
C THR A 180 36.53 5.92 4.02
N GLU A 181 35.59 6.08 3.08
CA GLU A 181 34.34 6.80 3.34
C GLU A 181 33.52 6.12 4.45
N HIS A 182 33.06 6.93 5.41
CA HIS A 182 32.15 6.54 6.47
C HIS A 182 30.79 7.22 6.30
N VAL A 183 29.80 6.65 6.99
CA VAL A 183 28.47 7.23 7.14
C VAL A 183 28.13 7.37 8.61
N LEU A 184 27.43 8.45 8.95
CA LEU A 184 26.76 8.58 10.25
C LEU A 184 25.32 8.07 10.09
N LEU A 185 24.98 7.04 10.86
CA LEU A 185 23.61 6.57 11.04
C LEU A 185 23.05 7.19 12.32
N VAL A 186 21.83 7.71 12.25
CA VAL A 186 21.14 8.34 13.37
C VAL A 186 19.80 7.61 13.60
N TYR A 187 19.53 7.23 14.84
CA TYR A 187 18.32 6.53 15.26
C TYR A 187 17.62 7.38 16.33
N PRO A 188 16.76 8.33 15.92
CA PRO A 188 16.17 9.30 16.85
C PRO A 188 15.11 8.65 17.75
N GLU A 189 15.14 9.02 19.03
CA GLU A 189 14.06 8.82 19.99
C GLU A 189 13.02 9.93 19.79
N THR A 190 11.85 9.60 19.22
CA THR A 190 10.81 10.55 18.78
C THR A 190 9.41 9.96 18.86
N SER A 191 8.40 10.76 18.52
CA SER A 191 7.02 10.31 18.26
C SER A 191 6.82 10.07 16.75
N SER A 192 6.08 9.03 16.39
CA SER A 192 5.79 8.72 14.98
C SER A 192 4.31 8.82 14.64
N ILE A 193 3.98 9.58 13.59
CA ILE A 193 2.63 9.70 13.04
C ILE A 193 2.16 8.43 12.30
N GLU A 194 3.09 7.60 11.85
CA GLU A 194 2.80 6.31 11.17
C GLU A 194 2.54 5.17 12.18
N GLN A 195 2.77 5.42 13.47
CA GLN A 195 2.55 4.46 14.54
C GLN A 195 1.65 5.08 15.62
N PRO A 196 0.33 4.82 15.58
CA PRO A 196 -0.54 5.20 16.68
C PRO A 196 -0.01 4.60 17.99
N ASP A 197 -0.10 5.38 19.05
CA ASP A 197 0.12 4.86 20.40
C ASP A 197 -1.08 4.02 20.78
N PHE A 198 -0.85 2.73 21.02
CA PHE A 198 -1.86 1.87 21.59
C PHE A 198 -1.72 1.76 23.10
N TRP A 199 -0.61 2.18 23.72
CA TRP A 199 -0.30 1.81 25.09
C TRP A 199 -0.53 2.94 26.11
N GLU A 200 0.00 4.14 25.89
CA GLU A 200 -0.06 5.20 26.90
C GLU A 200 -1.16 6.22 26.58
N ASP A 201 -0.99 6.96 25.50
CA ASP A 201 -1.82 8.12 25.19
C ASP A 201 -3.19 7.75 24.59
N LEU A 202 -3.40 6.51 24.12
CA LEU A 202 -4.71 6.03 23.67
C LEU A 202 -5.75 6.05 24.79
N ASP A 203 -5.37 5.65 25.99
CA ASP A 203 -6.28 5.61 27.13
C ASP A 203 -6.70 7.04 27.52
N ARG A 204 -5.76 8.00 27.48
CA ARG A 204 -6.06 9.41 27.70
C ARG A 204 -7.01 9.95 26.62
N HIS A 205 -6.74 9.66 25.35
CA HIS A 205 -7.60 10.06 24.23
C HIS A 205 -9.00 9.46 24.32
N ARG A 206 -9.09 8.16 24.64
CA ARG A 206 -10.35 7.48 24.93
C ARG A 206 -11.10 8.21 26.04
N ASP A 207 -10.48 8.41 27.19
CA ASP A 207 -11.16 8.98 28.36
C ASP A 207 -11.61 10.42 28.10
N LEU A 208 -10.83 11.18 27.32
CA LEU A 208 -11.21 12.50 26.84
C LEU A 208 -12.47 12.42 25.95
N LEU A 209 -12.47 11.58 24.92
CA LEU A 209 -13.61 11.39 24.02
C LEU A 209 -14.86 10.92 24.76
N LEU A 210 -14.73 9.90 25.63
CA LEU A 210 -15.85 9.37 26.41
C LEU A 210 -16.41 10.42 27.37
N SER A 211 -15.55 11.26 27.95
CA SER A 211 -15.97 12.37 28.81
C SER A 211 -16.73 13.43 28.02
N SER A 212 -16.25 13.77 26.82
CA SER A 212 -16.92 14.71 25.91
C SER A 212 -18.29 14.20 25.49
N LEU A 213 -18.39 12.93 25.07
CA LEU A 213 -19.67 12.29 24.73
C LEU A 213 -20.68 12.31 25.89
N LYS A 214 -20.23 12.06 27.12
CA LYS A 214 -21.10 12.12 28.32
C LYS A 214 -21.54 13.54 28.66
N ARG A 215 -20.60 14.49 28.61
CA ARG A 215 -20.81 15.88 29.07
C ARG A 215 -21.74 16.64 28.13
N HIS A 216 -21.44 16.61 26.83
CA HIS A 216 -22.15 17.37 25.82
C HIS A 216 -23.42 16.67 25.32
N ALA A 217 -23.57 15.37 25.64
CA ALA A 217 -24.77 14.58 25.45
C ALA A 217 -25.43 14.78 24.07
N PRO A 218 -24.87 14.18 23.00
CA PRO A 218 -25.39 14.33 21.64
C PRO A 218 -26.90 14.15 21.56
N GLY A 219 -27.53 14.96 20.71
CA GLY A 219 -28.98 14.96 20.53
C GLY A 219 -29.51 13.79 19.69
N PRO A 220 -30.84 13.69 19.50
CA PRO A 220 -31.50 12.60 18.76
C PRO A 220 -31.10 12.48 17.28
N GLY A 221 -30.38 13.46 16.73
CA GLY A 221 -29.85 13.43 15.37
C GLY A 221 -28.61 12.56 15.18
N LEU A 222 -27.92 12.12 16.24
CA LEU A 222 -26.70 11.31 16.12
C LEU A 222 -26.98 9.95 15.47
N ARG A 223 -26.15 9.53 14.52
CA ARG A 223 -26.27 8.27 13.77
C ARG A 223 -25.00 7.42 13.78
N GLY A 224 -23.87 7.95 14.21
CA GLY A 224 -22.61 7.21 14.24
C GLY A 224 -21.43 8.07 14.66
N ILE A 225 -20.32 7.41 14.94
CA ILE A 225 -19.02 8.03 15.23
C ILE A 225 -18.01 7.53 14.20
N VAL A 226 -17.29 8.46 13.60
CA VAL A 226 -16.22 8.20 12.61
C VAL A 226 -14.88 8.57 13.25
N ASP A 227 -13.87 7.74 13.02
CA ASP A 227 -12.50 7.92 13.49
C ASP A 227 -12.38 8.08 15.01
N PRO A 228 -12.92 7.18 15.86
CA PRO A 228 -12.84 7.35 17.32
C PRO A 228 -11.38 7.43 17.83
N MET A 229 -10.43 6.81 17.13
CA MET A 229 -8.99 6.90 17.41
C MET A 229 -8.40 8.29 17.11
N GLY A 230 -9.12 9.11 16.36
CA GLY A 230 -8.62 10.31 15.72
C GLY A 230 -8.25 10.07 14.26
N HIS A 231 -7.90 11.15 13.57
CA HIS A 231 -7.43 11.10 12.21
C HIS A 231 -6.06 10.41 12.14
N THR A 232 -5.96 9.37 11.31
CA THR A 232 -4.72 8.66 11.02
C THR A 232 -4.30 8.89 9.58
N LEU A 233 -3.08 9.41 9.37
CA LEU A 233 -2.51 9.55 8.03
C LEU A 233 -2.13 8.19 7.42
N SER A 234 -1.65 7.28 8.27
CA SER A 234 -1.31 5.91 7.92
C SER A 234 -1.43 5.04 9.17
N LEU A 235 -1.75 3.78 8.97
CA LEU A 235 -1.69 2.75 10.01
C LEU A 235 -0.55 1.79 9.70
N PRO A 236 0.12 1.24 10.74
CA PRO A 236 1.26 0.36 10.54
C PRO A 236 0.87 -0.85 9.70
N GLY A 237 1.53 -0.99 8.56
CA GLY A 237 1.40 -2.13 7.66
C GLY A 237 2.36 -3.27 8.00
N ARG A 238 2.72 -4.07 6.99
CA ARG A 238 3.66 -5.20 7.17
C ARG A 238 5.11 -4.75 7.46
N ASP A 239 5.51 -3.59 6.95
CA ASP A 239 6.88 -3.07 7.08
C ASP A 239 7.02 -2.08 8.24
N LEU A 240 7.16 -2.61 9.46
CA LEU A 240 7.45 -1.78 10.62
C LEU A 240 8.87 -1.21 10.57
N ARG A 241 8.98 0.09 10.87
CA ARG A 241 10.22 0.88 10.91
C ARG A 241 10.39 1.66 12.21
N PHE A 242 9.53 1.42 13.18
CA PHE A 242 9.49 2.14 14.44
C PHE A 242 9.30 1.16 15.58
N VAL A 243 10.02 1.37 16.68
CA VAL A 243 9.96 0.50 17.86
C VAL A 243 9.48 1.34 19.03
N PRO A 244 8.23 1.14 19.48
CA PRO A 244 7.73 1.81 20.67
C PRO A 244 8.62 1.51 21.89
N THR A 245 8.80 2.48 22.78
CA THR A 245 9.64 2.30 23.97
C THR A 245 8.88 2.44 25.28
N SER A 246 7.54 2.58 25.23
CA SER A 246 6.72 2.69 26.43
C SER A 246 6.85 1.45 27.33
N PRO A 247 6.77 1.60 28.67
CA PRO A 247 6.82 0.47 29.59
C PRO A 247 5.77 -0.60 29.28
N TYR A 248 4.55 -0.20 28.91
CA TYR A 248 3.48 -1.13 28.58
C TYR A 248 3.73 -1.93 27.29
N PHE A 249 4.34 -1.32 26.26
CA PHE A 249 4.79 -2.07 25.09
C PHE A 249 5.82 -3.13 25.49
N ARG A 250 6.82 -2.73 26.29
CA ARG A 250 7.88 -3.65 26.76
C ARG A 250 7.32 -4.80 27.58
N MET A 251 6.32 -4.55 28.44
CA MET A 251 5.65 -5.61 29.20
C MET A 251 4.97 -6.64 28.28
N GLU A 252 4.36 -6.21 27.19
CA GLU A 252 3.70 -7.12 26.23
C GLU A 252 4.68 -7.87 25.35
N LEU A 253 5.75 -7.19 24.93
CA LEU A 253 6.84 -7.85 24.23
C LEU A 253 7.49 -8.92 25.12
N ARG A 254 7.76 -8.60 26.39
CA ARG A 254 8.23 -9.54 27.41
C ARG A 254 7.31 -10.77 27.53
N ASP A 255 6.01 -10.56 27.68
CA ASP A 255 5.03 -11.65 27.80
C ASP A 255 4.94 -12.50 26.52
N LEU A 256 5.05 -11.90 25.34
CA LEU A 256 5.11 -12.65 24.08
C LEU A 256 6.35 -13.54 24.02
N ILE A 257 7.54 -12.95 24.21
CA ILE A 257 8.81 -13.68 24.05
C ILE A 257 9.00 -14.75 25.14
N GLU A 258 8.53 -14.50 26.35
CA GLU A 258 8.55 -15.47 27.45
C GLU A 258 7.69 -16.70 27.12
N ARG A 259 6.46 -16.49 26.63
CA ARG A 259 5.57 -17.59 26.24
C ARG A 259 6.07 -18.34 25.00
N ARG A 260 6.63 -17.63 24.02
CA ARG A 260 7.13 -18.18 22.76
C ARG A 260 8.40 -19.01 22.95
N TYR A 261 9.40 -18.44 23.60
CA TYR A 261 10.73 -19.03 23.65
C TYR A 261 11.00 -19.84 24.92
N ARG A 262 10.20 -19.65 25.98
CA ARG A 262 10.27 -20.34 27.28
C ARG A 262 11.53 -20.11 28.11
N SER A 263 12.65 -19.74 27.48
CA SER A 263 13.89 -19.35 28.15
C SER A 263 14.57 -18.18 27.43
N VAL A 264 15.30 -17.37 28.20
CA VAL A 264 16.08 -16.24 27.68
C VAL A 264 17.11 -16.73 26.65
N ASN A 265 17.77 -17.86 26.93
CA ASN A 265 18.74 -18.46 26.00
C ASN A 265 18.14 -18.80 24.62
N THR A 266 16.93 -19.35 24.60
CA THR A 266 16.24 -19.64 23.33
C THR A 266 15.89 -18.35 22.59
N ALA A 267 15.42 -17.33 23.31
CA ALA A 267 15.10 -16.03 22.73
C ALA A 267 16.36 -15.33 22.17
N THR A 268 17.44 -15.26 22.94
CA THR A 268 18.75 -14.72 22.52
C THR A 268 19.26 -15.40 21.25
N ARG A 269 19.13 -16.74 21.14
CA ARG A 269 19.50 -17.49 19.92
C ARG A 269 18.58 -17.18 18.75
N SER A 270 17.26 -17.16 18.97
CA SER A 270 16.28 -16.84 17.93
C SER A 270 16.43 -15.41 17.41
N TRP A 271 16.85 -14.51 18.27
CA TRP A 271 17.13 -13.11 17.93
C TRP A 271 18.55 -12.92 17.37
N GLY A 272 19.41 -13.94 17.38
CA GLY A 272 20.77 -13.87 16.84
C GLY A 272 21.72 -13.01 17.67
N LEU A 273 21.49 -12.85 18.97
CA LEU A 273 22.28 -11.99 19.85
C LEU A 273 23.59 -12.65 20.28
N GLY A 274 24.70 -11.92 20.17
CA GLY A 274 26.04 -12.39 20.51
C GLY A 274 26.51 -12.03 21.93
N THR A 275 25.62 -11.96 22.91
CA THR A 275 25.94 -11.52 24.28
C THR A 275 25.36 -12.45 25.36
N ASN A 276 26.06 -12.53 26.50
CA ASN A 276 25.61 -13.21 27.71
C ASN A 276 25.16 -12.24 28.82
N ASP A 277 25.26 -10.92 28.58
CA ASP A 277 24.92 -9.89 29.57
C ASP A 277 23.39 -9.75 29.78
N LEU A 278 22.60 -10.25 28.82
CA LEU A 278 21.14 -10.19 28.83
C LEU A 278 20.61 -11.47 29.45
N THR A 279 20.21 -11.39 30.72
CA THR A 279 19.92 -12.57 31.54
C THR A 279 18.44 -12.74 31.84
N THR A 280 17.62 -11.74 31.54
CA THR A 280 16.18 -11.72 31.80
C THR A 280 15.37 -11.38 30.54
N PHE A 281 14.10 -11.76 30.52
CA PHE A 281 13.19 -11.32 29.44
C PHE A 281 12.94 -9.81 29.46
N ASP A 282 13.08 -9.16 30.62
CA ASP A 282 13.02 -7.71 30.77
C ASP A 282 14.21 -6.99 30.11
N ASP A 283 15.38 -7.64 30.04
CA ASP A 283 16.51 -7.16 29.25
C ASP A 283 16.18 -7.21 27.76
N LEU A 284 15.65 -8.33 27.29
CA LEU A 284 15.31 -8.52 25.88
C LEU A 284 14.20 -7.57 25.42
N ALA A 285 13.15 -7.39 26.22
CA ALA A 285 12.00 -6.57 25.83
C ALA A 285 12.29 -5.06 25.71
N ARG A 286 13.47 -4.59 26.16
CA ARG A 286 13.91 -3.20 25.99
C ARG A 286 14.65 -2.95 24.68
N LEU A 287 15.08 -4.01 24.00
CA LEU A 287 15.99 -3.90 22.85
C LEU A 287 15.29 -3.34 21.62
N VAL A 288 16.03 -2.49 20.92
CA VAL A 288 15.64 -1.88 19.64
C VAL A 288 16.60 -2.39 18.56
N PRO A 289 16.13 -3.13 17.54
CA PRO A 289 16.95 -3.46 16.39
C PRO A 289 17.41 -2.19 15.67
N LEU A 290 18.67 -2.13 15.25
CA LEU A 290 19.24 -0.99 14.50
C LEU A 290 19.28 -1.26 12.99
N TRP A 291 18.46 -2.18 12.51
CA TRP A 291 18.32 -2.52 11.10
C TRP A 291 16.84 -2.62 10.72
N GLN A 292 16.55 -2.39 9.44
CA GLN A 292 15.29 -2.80 8.82
C GLN A 292 15.62 -3.53 7.51
N GLY A 293 15.05 -4.72 7.34
CA GLY A 293 15.44 -5.62 6.26
C GLY A 293 16.94 -5.91 6.26
N SER A 294 17.62 -5.55 5.17
CA SER A 294 19.08 -5.71 5.01
C SER A 294 19.89 -4.44 5.30
N ARG A 295 19.24 -3.32 5.67
CA ARG A 295 19.88 -2.01 5.87
C ARG A 295 20.07 -1.71 7.36
N GLY A 296 21.14 -0.99 7.69
CA GLY A 296 21.48 -0.59 9.06
C GLY A 296 22.62 -1.40 9.66
N LEU A 297 22.62 -1.53 10.98
CA LEU A 297 23.69 -2.16 11.75
C LEU A 297 23.26 -3.56 12.21
N GLY A 298 24.19 -4.52 12.20
CA GLY A 298 24.02 -5.82 12.86
C GLY A 298 24.12 -5.69 14.38
N MET A 299 23.31 -4.81 14.96
CA MET A 299 23.33 -4.44 16.37
C MET A 299 21.92 -4.16 16.87
N VAL A 300 21.71 -4.39 18.16
CA VAL A 300 20.53 -3.94 18.91
C VAL A 300 20.96 -2.88 19.91
N PHE A 301 20.12 -1.88 20.15
CA PHE A 301 20.32 -0.83 21.14
C PHE A 301 19.44 -1.07 22.35
N ASP A 302 19.97 -0.89 23.56
CA ASP A 302 19.19 -0.80 24.79
C ASP A 302 19.08 0.67 25.22
N PRO A 303 17.90 1.31 25.05
CA PRO A 303 17.68 2.69 25.44
C PRO A 303 17.82 2.95 26.94
N ALA A 304 17.76 1.93 27.80
CA ALA A 304 17.90 2.11 29.25
C ALA A 304 19.36 2.17 29.68
N THR A 305 20.19 1.25 29.18
CA THR A 305 21.63 1.21 29.53
C THR A 305 22.50 2.04 28.58
N LYS A 306 21.91 2.53 27.49
CA LYS A 306 22.59 3.23 26.38
C LYS A 306 23.71 2.40 25.75
N ARG A 307 23.61 1.07 25.84
CA ARG A 307 24.55 0.11 25.24
C ARG A 307 24.00 -0.48 23.96
N ALA A 308 24.89 -0.93 23.08
CA ALA A 308 24.52 -1.67 21.90
C ALA A 308 25.21 -3.04 21.89
N TYR A 309 24.50 -4.06 21.38
CA TYR A 309 24.95 -5.46 21.37
C TYR A 309 24.94 -5.99 19.94
N ALA A 310 25.92 -6.82 19.60
CA ALA A 310 26.01 -7.43 18.28
C ALA A 310 24.84 -8.41 18.03
N CYS A 311 24.35 -8.43 16.80
CA CYS A 311 23.21 -9.23 16.37
C CYS A 311 23.36 -9.73 14.92
N GLU A 312 23.12 -11.03 14.69
CA GLU A 312 23.00 -11.61 13.35
C GLU A 312 21.61 -11.32 12.75
N ASN A 313 21.45 -10.10 12.21
CA ASN A 313 20.16 -9.60 11.73
C ASN A 313 19.44 -10.49 10.70
N LYS A 314 20.16 -11.14 9.78
CA LYS A 314 19.58 -12.00 8.72
C LYS A 314 18.81 -13.23 9.24
N ARG A 315 19.06 -13.64 10.48
CA ARG A 315 18.40 -14.79 11.11
C ARG A 315 17.49 -14.40 12.27
N SER A 316 17.46 -13.11 12.61
CA SER A 316 16.74 -12.61 13.77
C SER A 316 15.23 -12.62 13.56
N SER A 317 14.49 -13.17 14.52
CA SER A 317 13.02 -13.10 14.55
C SER A 317 12.47 -11.83 15.24
N MET A 318 13.33 -10.90 15.67
CA MET A 318 12.94 -9.75 16.50
C MET A 318 11.86 -8.87 15.87
N TRP A 319 11.97 -8.54 14.58
CA TRP A 319 10.95 -7.74 13.89
C TRP A 319 9.60 -8.44 13.80
N ASN A 320 9.58 -9.77 13.63
CA ASN A 320 8.35 -10.54 13.61
C ASN A 320 7.65 -10.49 14.98
N ASP A 321 8.42 -10.62 16.07
CA ASP A 321 7.89 -10.54 17.42
C ASP A 321 7.37 -9.12 17.74
N ILE A 322 8.11 -8.07 17.37
CA ILE A 322 7.67 -6.66 17.52
C ILE A 322 6.38 -6.43 16.72
N ALA A 323 6.32 -6.89 15.47
CA ALA A 323 5.15 -6.73 14.61
C ALA A 323 3.91 -7.42 15.17
N GLU A 324 4.08 -8.61 15.73
CA GLU A 324 2.98 -9.33 16.37
C GLU A 324 2.44 -8.58 17.59
N VAL A 325 3.30 -8.01 18.43
CA VAL A 325 2.88 -7.19 19.59
C VAL A 325 2.13 -5.95 19.12
N VAL A 326 2.67 -5.20 18.16
CA VAL A 326 2.03 -3.98 17.64
C VAL A 326 0.65 -4.28 17.06
N ASN A 327 0.55 -5.30 16.20
CA ASN A 327 -0.71 -5.68 15.56
C ASN A 327 -1.75 -6.21 16.56
N THR A 328 -1.31 -7.05 17.51
CA THR A 328 -2.19 -7.60 18.55
C THR A 328 -2.67 -6.51 19.50
N ALA A 329 -1.78 -5.59 19.89
CA ALA A 329 -2.12 -4.45 20.72
C ALA A 329 -3.14 -3.55 20.02
N GLY A 330 -2.88 -3.20 18.75
CA GLY A 330 -3.77 -2.40 17.92
C GLY A 330 -5.16 -2.99 17.83
N ALA A 331 -5.28 -4.24 17.38
CA ALA A 331 -6.59 -4.91 17.26
C ALA A 331 -7.33 -4.99 18.60
N ARG A 332 -6.66 -5.45 19.66
CA ARG A 332 -7.30 -5.70 20.96
C ARG A 332 -7.74 -4.41 21.65
N ARG A 333 -6.87 -3.39 21.67
CA ARG A 333 -7.16 -2.14 22.39
C ARG A 333 -8.11 -1.25 21.62
N PHE A 334 -8.00 -1.20 20.29
CA PHE A 334 -8.99 -0.53 19.49
C PHE A 334 -10.37 -1.17 19.64
N SER A 335 -10.45 -2.51 19.68
CA SER A 335 -11.70 -3.21 20.01
C SER A 335 -12.30 -2.80 21.37
N ARG A 336 -11.48 -2.70 22.41
CA ARG A 336 -11.93 -2.21 23.72
C ARG A 336 -12.39 -0.75 23.68
N PHE A 337 -11.69 0.08 22.91
CA PHE A 337 -12.07 1.48 22.73
C PHE A 337 -13.42 1.59 22.04
N VAL A 338 -13.63 0.89 20.93
CA VAL A 338 -14.93 0.83 20.24
C VAL A 338 -16.05 0.38 21.18
N ALA A 339 -15.82 -0.67 21.97
CA ALA A 339 -16.79 -1.13 22.97
C ALA A 339 -17.08 -0.06 24.04
N ALA A 340 -16.07 0.69 24.48
CA ALA A 340 -16.24 1.77 25.45
C ALA A 340 -17.03 2.95 24.88
N VAL A 341 -16.78 3.33 23.61
CA VAL A 341 -17.55 4.34 22.89
C VAL A 341 -19.02 3.93 22.84
N ARG A 342 -19.30 2.69 22.44
CA ARG A 342 -20.66 2.13 22.41
C ARG A 342 -21.32 2.04 23.78
N GLY A 343 -20.54 1.85 24.85
CA GLY A 343 -21.04 1.91 26.22
C GLY A 343 -21.52 3.29 26.67
N VAL A 344 -21.11 4.36 25.98
CA VAL A 344 -21.52 5.75 26.29
C VAL A 344 -22.58 6.25 25.31
N ALA A 345 -22.34 6.04 24.01
CA ALA A 345 -23.27 6.34 22.94
C ALA A 345 -23.36 5.11 22.05
N ASP A 346 -24.40 4.30 22.24
CA ASP A 346 -24.58 3.05 21.50
C ASP A 346 -25.06 3.32 20.07
N VAL A 347 -24.12 3.75 19.24
CA VAL A 347 -24.26 4.02 17.81
C VAL A 347 -23.18 3.24 17.02
N PRO A 348 -23.36 3.04 15.71
CA PRO A 348 -22.32 2.47 14.88
C PRO A 348 -21.01 3.26 14.97
N VAL A 349 -19.89 2.54 15.07
CA VAL A 349 -18.55 3.11 15.09
C VAL A 349 -17.76 2.71 13.84
N VAL A 350 -17.23 3.71 13.13
CA VAL A 350 -16.52 3.56 11.85
C VAL A 350 -15.11 4.15 11.97
N GLN A 351 -14.14 3.57 11.27
CA GLN A 351 -12.81 4.14 11.09
C GLN A 351 -12.53 4.31 9.60
N GLU A 352 -12.10 5.50 9.18
CA GLU A 352 -11.62 5.77 7.83
C GLU A 352 -10.46 4.84 7.49
N TRP A 353 -10.49 4.28 6.29
CA TRP A 353 -9.45 3.39 5.78
C TRP A 353 -8.14 4.17 5.59
N ALA A 354 -7.07 3.69 6.21
CA ALA A 354 -5.73 4.29 6.19
C ALA A 354 -4.62 3.22 6.02
N GLY A 355 -4.84 2.24 5.12
CA GLY A 355 -3.89 1.16 4.83
C GLY A 355 -4.35 -0.23 5.29
N TRP A 356 -3.67 -1.29 4.86
CA TRP A 356 -4.02 -2.67 5.24
C TRP A 356 -3.55 -3.00 6.67
N SER A 357 -4.35 -2.65 7.68
CA SER A 357 -3.92 -2.66 9.08
C SER A 357 -4.89 -3.36 10.05
N ALA A 358 -4.34 -3.76 11.20
CA ALA A 358 -5.02 -4.59 12.20
C ALA A 358 -6.39 -4.09 12.71
N PRO A 359 -6.69 -2.78 12.82
CA PRO A 359 -8.00 -2.28 13.27
C PRO A 359 -9.20 -2.83 12.49
N TYR A 360 -9.04 -3.15 11.20
CA TYR A 360 -10.14 -3.60 10.34
C TYR A 360 -9.79 -4.72 9.35
N GLU A 361 -8.53 -5.15 9.24
CA GLU A 361 -8.15 -6.26 8.34
C GLU A 361 -8.41 -7.66 8.94
N ASN A 362 -8.80 -7.75 10.21
CA ASN A 362 -9.34 -8.99 10.75
C ASN A 362 -10.66 -9.34 10.06
N ALA A 363 -10.91 -10.63 9.80
CA ALA A 363 -12.15 -11.07 9.14
C ALA A 363 -13.44 -10.71 9.92
N ALA A 364 -13.35 -10.58 11.24
CA ALA A 364 -14.44 -10.15 12.12
C ALA A 364 -13.92 -9.05 13.07
N PRO A 365 -13.72 -7.81 12.57
CA PRO A 365 -13.17 -6.73 13.38
C PRO A 365 -14.21 -6.18 14.37
N ALA A 366 -13.78 -5.45 15.38
CA ALA A 366 -14.70 -4.90 16.37
C ALA A 366 -15.52 -3.71 15.86
N ILE A 367 -14.96 -2.86 14.99
CA ILE A 367 -15.68 -1.73 14.40
C ILE A 367 -16.87 -2.16 13.57
N ASP A 368 -17.92 -1.33 13.55
CA ASP A 368 -19.16 -1.62 12.84
C ASP A 368 -19.07 -1.33 11.34
N GLY A 369 -18.04 -0.61 10.91
CA GLY A 369 -17.85 -0.26 9.50
C GLY A 369 -16.52 0.41 9.18
N VAL A 370 -16.30 0.65 7.89
CA VAL A 370 -15.11 1.34 7.36
C VAL A 370 -15.53 2.61 6.64
N GLY A 371 -14.78 3.69 6.89
CA GLY A 371 -14.91 4.94 6.16
C GLY A 371 -14.13 4.85 4.85
N MET A 372 -14.83 5.05 3.73
CA MET A 372 -14.27 5.13 2.40
C MET A 372 -14.00 6.60 2.07
N ARG A 373 -12.78 6.88 1.62
CA ARG A 373 -12.38 8.16 1.05
C ARG A 373 -12.28 8.00 -0.45
N ALA A 374 -12.97 8.84 -1.20
CA ALA A 374 -12.98 8.83 -2.66
C ALA A 374 -12.55 10.21 -3.16
N SER A 375 -11.47 10.27 -3.93
CA SER A 375 -10.93 11.53 -4.45
C SER A 375 -10.49 11.39 -5.90
N GLY A 376 -10.85 12.34 -6.75
CA GLY A 376 -10.44 12.35 -8.15
C GLY A 376 -11.25 13.32 -8.99
N ALA A 377 -10.70 13.71 -10.14
CA ALA A 377 -11.41 14.51 -11.14
C ALA A 377 -12.20 13.64 -12.14
N THR A 378 -11.90 12.34 -12.20
CA THR A 378 -12.57 11.36 -13.05
C THR A 378 -13.16 10.21 -12.24
N THR A 379 -14.19 9.55 -12.80
CA THR A 379 -14.80 8.35 -12.21
C THR A 379 -13.77 7.26 -11.90
N SER A 380 -12.80 7.03 -12.78
CA SER A 380 -11.76 6.01 -12.56
C SER A 380 -10.86 6.33 -11.37
N GLU A 381 -10.54 7.60 -11.13
CA GLU A 381 -9.74 8.02 -9.96
C GLU A 381 -10.52 7.88 -8.64
N LEU A 382 -11.82 8.23 -8.66
CA LEU A 382 -12.72 8.04 -7.53
C LEU A 382 -12.88 6.56 -7.18
N ILE A 383 -13.11 5.69 -8.18
CA ILE A 383 -13.19 4.23 -7.99
C ILE A 383 -11.89 3.69 -7.42
N GLU A 384 -10.74 4.10 -7.97
CA GLU A 384 -9.44 3.62 -7.53
C GLU A 384 -9.18 3.93 -6.05
N SER A 385 -9.40 5.19 -5.64
CA SER A 385 -9.19 5.63 -4.26
C SER A 385 -10.16 4.95 -3.28
N ALA A 386 -11.40 4.71 -3.69
CA ALA A 386 -12.42 4.02 -2.91
C ALA A 386 -12.21 2.50 -2.79
N SER A 387 -11.60 1.88 -3.80
CA SER A 387 -11.60 0.42 -3.99
C SER A 387 -11.04 -0.38 -2.81
N ARG A 388 -10.06 0.17 -2.08
CA ARG A 388 -9.39 -0.53 -0.97
C ARG A 388 -10.30 -0.66 0.25
N ALA A 389 -11.05 0.40 0.58
CA ALA A 389 -12.04 0.37 1.65
C ALA A 389 -13.19 -0.61 1.32
N SER A 390 -13.67 -0.62 0.07
CA SER A 390 -14.65 -1.62 -0.41
C SER A 390 -14.11 -3.04 -0.26
N SER A 391 -12.87 -3.26 -0.67
CA SER A 391 -12.20 -4.55 -0.61
C SER A 391 -12.04 -5.06 0.82
N THR A 392 -11.70 -4.18 1.77
CA THR A 392 -11.64 -4.53 3.20
C THR A 392 -12.99 -5.07 3.69
N VAL A 393 -14.08 -4.33 3.49
CA VAL A 393 -15.42 -4.76 3.96
C VAL A 393 -15.90 -6.01 3.24
N ALA A 394 -15.63 -6.14 1.93
CA ALA A 394 -16.00 -7.32 1.14
C ALA A 394 -15.31 -8.62 1.61
N ARG A 395 -14.17 -8.52 2.31
CA ARG A 395 -13.45 -9.67 2.87
C ARG A 395 -13.89 -10.02 4.29
N TRP A 396 -14.74 -9.23 4.93
CA TRP A 396 -15.23 -9.56 6.27
C TRP A 396 -16.16 -10.76 6.22
N THR A 397 -16.06 -11.63 7.23
CA THR A 397 -17.02 -12.73 7.46
C THR A 397 -18.23 -12.28 8.28
N THR A 398 -18.28 -10.99 8.63
CA THR A 398 -19.35 -10.34 9.40
C THR A 398 -19.86 -9.12 8.65
N LYS A 399 -21.06 -8.66 9.04
CA LYS A 399 -21.65 -7.43 8.51
C LYS A 399 -20.76 -6.24 8.89
N GLY A 400 -20.50 -5.39 7.90
CA GLY A 400 -19.76 -4.13 8.07
C GLY A 400 -20.37 -3.02 7.24
N TRP A 401 -20.65 -1.88 7.86
CA TRP A 401 -21.16 -0.70 7.17
C TRP A 401 -20.04 -0.02 6.38
N LEU A 402 -20.26 0.26 5.10
CA LEU A 402 -19.31 1.01 4.30
C LEU A 402 -19.89 2.41 4.04
N ALA A 403 -19.21 3.44 4.55
CA ALA A 403 -19.65 4.82 4.42
C ALA A 403 -18.61 5.62 3.61
N ALA A 404 -19.01 6.19 2.48
CA ALA A 404 -18.20 7.17 1.76
C ALA A 404 -18.21 8.48 2.56
N THR A 405 -17.22 8.61 3.44
CA THR A 405 -17.12 9.63 4.50
C THR A 405 -16.47 10.92 4.02
N ASP A 406 -15.70 10.84 2.93
CA ASP A 406 -14.97 11.95 2.31
C ASP A 406 -14.98 11.74 0.79
N ILE A 407 -15.96 12.33 0.09
CA ILE A 407 -16.02 12.36 -1.37
C ILE A 407 -15.53 13.73 -1.86
N ASP A 408 -14.35 13.75 -2.47
CA ASP A 408 -13.75 14.93 -3.08
C ASP A 408 -13.79 14.83 -4.61
N LEU A 409 -14.68 15.62 -5.23
CA LEU A 409 -14.91 15.67 -6.67
C LEU A 409 -13.87 16.53 -7.42
N GLY A 410 -12.87 17.07 -6.71
CA GLY A 410 -11.89 17.99 -7.26
C GLY A 410 -12.45 19.36 -7.63
N ALA A 411 -11.58 20.26 -8.12
CA ALA A 411 -11.90 21.65 -8.43
C ALA A 411 -12.50 21.86 -9.85
N GLY A 412 -13.10 20.84 -10.45
CA GLY A 412 -13.62 20.89 -11.82
C GLY A 412 -14.90 21.73 -11.98
N ALA A 413 -15.07 22.37 -13.15
CA ALA A 413 -16.24 23.21 -13.46
C ALA A 413 -17.60 22.46 -13.40
N ASP A 414 -17.57 21.12 -13.54
CA ASP A 414 -18.76 20.26 -13.63
C ASP A 414 -19.05 19.41 -12.38
N ALA A 415 -18.36 19.65 -11.25
CA ALA A 415 -18.47 18.80 -10.05
C ALA A 415 -19.92 18.57 -9.58
N ALA A 416 -20.79 19.59 -9.65
CA ALA A 416 -22.19 19.45 -9.26
C ALA A 416 -22.98 18.49 -10.16
N ALA A 417 -22.67 18.41 -11.46
CA ALA A 417 -23.33 17.52 -12.41
C ALA A 417 -22.89 16.05 -12.23
N GLN A 418 -21.70 15.83 -11.66
CA GLN A 418 -21.16 14.49 -11.44
C GLN A 418 -21.75 13.77 -10.21
N VAL A 419 -22.36 14.52 -9.27
CA VAL A 419 -22.85 13.97 -7.99
C VAL A 419 -23.68 12.69 -8.18
N PRO A 420 -24.74 12.64 -9.01
CA PRO A 420 -25.58 11.43 -9.09
C PRO A 420 -24.80 10.19 -9.56
N ALA A 421 -23.98 10.32 -10.60
CA ALA A 421 -23.20 9.22 -11.15
C ALA A 421 -22.17 8.70 -10.14
N VAL A 422 -21.49 9.60 -9.44
CA VAL A 422 -20.51 9.21 -8.41
C VAL A 422 -21.19 8.47 -7.26
N LEU A 423 -22.37 8.90 -6.82
CA LEU A 423 -23.11 8.19 -5.77
C LEU A 423 -23.54 6.78 -6.22
N ASP A 424 -23.96 6.62 -7.48
CA ASP A 424 -24.32 5.31 -8.03
C ASP A 424 -23.11 4.37 -8.12
N ASP A 425 -21.98 4.87 -8.62
CA ASP A 425 -20.73 4.11 -8.71
C ASP A 425 -20.27 3.65 -7.32
N LEU A 426 -20.21 4.57 -6.34
CA LEU A 426 -19.85 4.25 -4.96
C LEU A 426 -20.86 3.30 -4.29
N GLY A 427 -22.16 3.46 -4.58
CA GLY A 427 -23.21 2.57 -4.11
C GLY A 427 -23.03 1.14 -4.62
N SER A 428 -22.68 0.99 -5.90
CA SER A 428 -22.37 -0.31 -6.51
C SER A 428 -21.07 -0.92 -5.96
N LEU A 429 -20.11 -0.09 -5.54
CA LEU A 429 -18.90 -0.46 -4.77
C LEU A 429 -19.18 -0.81 -3.30
N GLY A 430 -20.46 -0.84 -2.90
CA GLY A 430 -20.90 -1.28 -1.58
C GLY A 430 -21.15 -0.14 -0.57
N ALA A 431 -20.92 1.12 -0.92
CA ALA A 431 -21.19 2.23 0.00
C ALA A 431 -22.69 2.37 0.29
N ARG A 432 -23.05 2.63 1.54
CA ARG A 432 -24.45 2.79 2.02
C ARG A 432 -24.68 4.15 2.69
N ALA A 433 -23.71 5.04 2.61
CA ALA A 433 -23.75 6.40 3.12
C ALA A 433 -22.78 7.26 2.31
N PHE A 434 -23.17 8.50 2.01
CA PHE A 434 -22.44 9.35 1.07
C PHE A 434 -22.31 10.77 1.59
N PHE A 435 -21.07 11.23 1.77
CA PHE A 435 -20.77 12.56 2.30
C PHE A 435 -19.75 13.26 1.40
N VAL A 436 -20.23 14.28 0.67
CA VAL A 436 -19.39 15.09 -0.22
C VAL A 436 -18.70 16.19 0.57
N ARG A 437 -17.39 16.34 0.38
CA ARG A 437 -16.61 17.44 0.94
C ARG A 437 -16.63 18.60 -0.04
N THR A 438 -17.28 19.70 0.34
CA THR A 438 -17.38 20.87 -0.55
C THR A 438 -17.75 22.15 0.20
N ASP A 439 -17.12 23.26 -0.21
CA ASP A 439 -17.54 24.62 0.14
C ASP A 439 -18.42 25.27 -0.94
N SER A 440 -18.64 24.58 -2.07
CA SER A 440 -19.40 25.12 -3.20
C SER A 440 -20.91 25.02 -2.94
N PRO A 441 -21.65 26.15 -2.89
CA PRO A 441 -23.10 26.12 -2.73
C PRO A 441 -23.82 25.35 -3.84
N LYS A 442 -23.27 25.35 -5.05
CA LYS A 442 -23.83 24.61 -6.20
C LYS A 442 -23.72 23.10 -6.00
N VAL A 443 -22.59 22.61 -5.52
CA VAL A 443 -22.38 21.18 -5.24
C VAL A 443 -23.24 20.76 -4.05
N ALA A 444 -23.27 21.54 -2.97
CA ALA A 444 -24.13 21.28 -1.82
C ALA A 444 -25.61 21.20 -2.22
N LYS A 445 -26.08 22.08 -3.12
CA LYS A 445 -27.45 22.03 -3.64
C LYS A 445 -27.71 20.75 -4.47
N ALA A 446 -26.77 20.36 -5.34
CA ALA A 446 -26.88 19.12 -6.11
C ALA A 446 -26.95 17.87 -5.20
N VAL A 447 -26.18 17.85 -4.12
CA VAL A 447 -26.24 16.79 -3.09
C VAL A 447 -27.60 16.76 -2.40
N ALA A 448 -28.14 17.92 -2.01
CA ALA A 448 -29.47 18.01 -1.39
C ALA A 448 -30.59 17.52 -2.34
N ASP A 449 -30.51 17.89 -3.61
CA ASP A 449 -31.48 17.47 -4.62
C ASP A 449 -31.41 15.95 -4.85
N GLU A 450 -30.21 15.37 -4.86
CA GLU A 450 -30.02 13.93 -4.98
C GLU A 450 -30.50 13.16 -3.73
N ALA A 451 -30.24 13.70 -2.54
CA ALA A 451 -30.77 13.17 -1.28
C ALA A 451 -32.31 13.12 -1.28
N ALA A 452 -32.96 14.17 -1.80
CA ALA A 452 -34.42 14.24 -1.89
C ALA A 452 -34.99 13.18 -2.86
N LYS A 453 -34.32 12.92 -3.99
CA LYS A 453 -34.74 11.88 -4.95
C LYS A 453 -34.66 10.47 -4.35
N ARG A 454 -33.62 10.20 -3.55
CA ARG A 454 -33.36 8.86 -2.99
C ARG A 454 -34.14 8.54 -1.71
N LEU A 455 -34.85 9.51 -1.12
CA LEU A 455 -35.55 9.34 0.16
C LEU A 455 -36.51 8.13 0.21
N GLY A 456 -37.10 7.75 -0.93
CA GLY A 456 -38.01 6.60 -1.05
C GLY A 456 -37.43 5.39 -1.79
N ASP A 457 -36.23 5.50 -2.37
CA ASP A 457 -35.58 4.40 -3.09
C ASP A 457 -34.67 3.62 -2.14
N LEU A 458 -35.21 2.53 -1.61
CA LEU A 458 -34.49 1.63 -0.69
C LEU A 458 -33.90 0.40 -1.41
N SER A 459 -33.81 0.42 -2.75
CA SER A 459 -33.25 -0.69 -3.52
C SER A 459 -31.82 -1.02 -3.10
N LEU A 460 -30.99 0.02 -2.91
CA LEU A 460 -29.61 -0.09 -2.48
C LEU A 460 -29.44 -0.78 -1.12
N ALA A 461 -30.42 -0.65 -0.22
CA ALA A 461 -30.41 -1.30 1.09
C ALA A 461 -30.44 -2.83 1.01
N ASN A 462 -30.87 -3.37 -0.14
CA ASN A 462 -31.05 -4.79 -0.38
C ASN A 462 -30.04 -5.37 -1.40
N THR A 463 -29.08 -4.56 -1.85
CA THR A 463 -28.02 -5.00 -2.77
C THR A 463 -26.77 -5.35 -1.97
N SER A 464 -26.07 -6.42 -2.33
CA SER A 464 -24.75 -6.75 -1.79
C SER A 464 -23.67 -6.58 -2.85
N LEU A 465 -22.47 -6.18 -2.41
CA LEU A 465 -21.29 -6.13 -3.27
C LEU A 465 -20.82 -7.56 -3.57
N GLN A 466 -20.65 -7.88 -4.84
CA GLN A 466 -19.96 -9.11 -5.26
C GLN A 466 -18.53 -8.75 -5.68
N ALA A 467 -17.52 -9.14 -4.91
CA ALA A 467 -16.13 -8.83 -5.19
C ALA A 467 -15.34 -10.04 -5.70
N ILE A 468 -14.45 -9.80 -6.66
CA ILE A 468 -13.36 -10.68 -7.06
C ILE A 468 -12.05 -9.93 -6.85
N PHE A 469 -11.02 -10.60 -6.35
CA PHE A 469 -9.80 -9.93 -5.94
C PHE A 469 -8.65 -10.07 -6.94
N TYR A 470 -7.76 -9.08 -6.96
CA TYR A 470 -6.42 -9.19 -7.51
C TYR A 470 -5.37 -8.71 -6.48
N PRO A 471 -4.16 -9.29 -6.46
CA PRO A 471 -3.05 -8.76 -5.67
C PRO A 471 -2.77 -7.30 -6.04
N GLU A 472 -2.54 -6.42 -5.07
CA GLU A 472 -2.31 -5.00 -5.34
C GLU A 472 -1.14 -4.76 -6.31
N ASN A 473 -0.10 -5.58 -6.22
CA ASN A 473 1.06 -5.55 -7.12
C ASN A 473 0.80 -6.06 -8.55
N ALA A 474 -0.39 -6.57 -8.85
CA ALA A 474 -0.82 -6.95 -10.20
C ALA A 474 -1.52 -5.79 -10.95
N ARG A 475 -1.67 -4.63 -10.31
CA ARG A 475 -2.34 -3.46 -10.88
C ARG A 475 -1.67 -3.03 -12.19
N ASN A 476 -2.50 -2.73 -13.19
CA ASN A 476 -2.16 -2.53 -14.59
C ASN A 476 -1.38 -3.74 -15.16
N PRO A 477 -2.09 -4.70 -15.79
CA PRO A 477 -3.39 -4.52 -16.44
C PRO A 477 -4.62 -4.79 -15.54
N ALA A 478 -4.43 -5.25 -14.29
CA ALA A 478 -5.56 -5.36 -13.36
C ALA A 478 -5.99 -3.99 -12.84
N ASN A 479 -7.28 -3.68 -12.89
CA ASN A 479 -7.78 -2.38 -12.44
C ASN A 479 -9.11 -2.54 -11.71
N ALA A 480 -9.35 -1.65 -10.74
CA ALA A 480 -10.64 -1.58 -10.08
C ALA A 480 -11.71 -1.21 -11.11
N GLN A 481 -12.64 -2.14 -11.38
CA GLN A 481 -13.68 -1.92 -12.37
C GLN A 481 -14.89 -2.84 -12.14
N HIS A 482 -16.03 -2.39 -12.65
CA HIS A 482 -17.24 -3.19 -12.73
C HIS A 482 -17.07 -4.29 -13.80
N LEU A 483 -17.50 -5.50 -13.47
CA LEU A 483 -17.51 -6.68 -14.32
C LEU A 483 -18.97 -7.05 -14.67
N ALA A 484 -19.17 -8.03 -15.55
CA ALA A 484 -20.53 -8.51 -15.81
C ALA A 484 -21.16 -9.14 -14.55
N ALA A 485 -22.49 -9.32 -14.60
CA ALA A 485 -23.29 -9.87 -13.50
C ALA A 485 -23.20 -9.09 -12.17
N GLY A 486 -22.85 -7.79 -12.20
CA GLY A 486 -22.83 -6.93 -11.02
C GLY A 486 -21.63 -7.13 -10.10
N ARG A 487 -20.55 -7.76 -10.60
CA ARG A 487 -19.33 -8.01 -9.82
C ARG A 487 -18.35 -6.84 -9.93
N TRP A 488 -17.51 -6.70 -8.92
CA TRP A 488 -16.40 -5.76 -8.91
C TRP A 488 -15.07 -6.50 -8.84
N TRP A 489 -14.11 -6.05 -9.64
CA TRP A 489 -12.73 -6.49 -9.52
C TRP A 489 -11.98 -5.53 -8.60
N LEU A 490 -11.50 -5.97 -7.45
CA LEU A 490 -10.95 -5.11 -6.40
C LEU A 490 -9.52 -5.53 -5.98
N PRO A 491 -8.64 -4.58 -5.62
CA PRO A 491 -7.31 -4.91 -5.12
C PRO A 491 -7.40 -5.52 -3.71
N ALA A 492 -6.48 -6.42 -3.37
CA ALA A 492 -6.38 -7.02 -2.04
C ALA A 492 -4.92 -7.19 -1.60
N PRO A 493 -4.63 -7.17 -0.28
CA PRO A 493 -3.30 -7.38 0.29
C PRO A 493 -2.92 -8.88 0.31
N MET A 494 -3.15 -9.56 -0.82
CA MET A 494 -2.85 -10.97 -1.01
C MET A 494 -1.51 -11.13 -1.71
N ASP A 495 -0.79 -12.18 -1.34
CA ASP A 495 0.46 -12.51 -2.02
C ASP A 495 0.16 -12.98 -3.45
N GLY A 496 0.97 -12.52 -4.41
CA GLY A 496 0.77 -12.79 -5.82
C GLY A 496 1.66 -11.93 -6.69
N ASN A 497 1.52 -12.02 -8.00
CA ASN A 497 2.20 -11.15 -8.95
C ASN A 497 1.56 -11.20 -10.34
N ARG A 498 1.79 -10.16 -11.13
CA ARG A 498 1.56 -10.13 -12.57
C ARG A 498 2.41 -11.19 -13.28
N VAL A 499 1.88 -11.75 -14.36
CA VAL A 499 2.58 -12.70 -15.24
C VAL A 499 2.72 -12.08 -16.63
N ASP A 500 3.93 -12.10 -17.19
CA ASP A 500 4.15 -11.71 -18.59
C ASP A 500 3.73 -12.84 -19.53
N LEU A 501 2.72 -12.57 -20.36
CA LEU A 501 2.14 -13.48 -21.34
C LEU A 501 2.22 -12.91 -22.77
N GLY A 502 3.21 -12.04 -23.04
CA GLY A 502 3.36 -11.37 -24.34
C GLY A 502 2.42 -10.18 -24.51
N SER A 503 2.14 -9.80 -25.77
CA SER A 503 1.41 -8.55 -26.06
C SER A 503 -0.11 -8.71 -26.10
N MET A 504 -0.58 -9.95 -26.32
CA MET A 504 -1.98 -10.29 -26.57
C MET A 504 -2.72 -10.81 -25.34
N PHE A 505 -2.01 -11.25 -24.32
CA PHE A 505 -2.59 -11.88 -23.14
C PHE A 505 -2.10 -11.21 -21.87
N PHE A 506 -2.94 -11.26 -20.85
CA PHE A 506 -2.70 -10.64 -19.57
C PHE A 506 -3.04 -11.64 -18.49
N GLY A 507 -2.31 -11.61 -17.38
CA GLY A 507 -2.64 -12.47 -16.26
C GLY A 507 -1.90 -12.12 -14.99
N TYR A 508 -2.40 -12.67 -13.89
CA TYR A 508 -1.78 -12.62 -12.58
C TYR A 508 -2.05 -13.93 -11.84
N ARG A 509 -1.17 -14.25 -10.88
CA ARG A 509 -1.42 -15.32 -9.91
C ARG A 509 -1.63 -14.71 -8.54
N MET A 510 -2.48 -15.34 -7.73
CA MET A 510 -2.66 -15.01 -6.32
C MET A 510 -2.69 -16.28 -5.48
N SER A 511 -2.15 -16.20 -4.28
CA SER A 511 -2.30 -17.23 -3.27
C SER A 511 -3.59 -16.99 -2.49
N THR A 512 -4.42 -18.02 -2.38
CA THR A 512 -5.64 -18.00 -1.56
C THR A 512 -5.57 -19.12 -0.52
N PRO A 513 -6.40 -19.09 0.55
CA PRO A 513 -6.45 -20.18 1.52
C PRO A 513 -6.75 -21.57 0.92
N SER A 514 -7.40 -21.63 -0.26
CA SER A 514 -7.72 -22.86 -0.97
C SER A 514 -6.68 -23.27 -2.03
N GLY A 515 -5.61 -22.50 -2.20
CA GLY A 515 -4.53 -22.77 -3.15
C GLY A 515 -4.22 -21.60 -4.08
N SER A 516 -3.38 -21.85 -5.09
CA SER A 516 -3.07 -20.87 -6.13
C SER A 516 -4.27 -20.66 -7.06
N VAL A 517 -4.57 -19.41 -7.37
CA VAL A 517 -5.53 -19.02 -8.41
C VAL A 517 -4.78 -18.21 -9.45
N PHE A 518 -4.95 -18.57 -10.71
CA PHE A 518 -4.44 -17.81 -11.83
C PHE A 518 -5.59 -17.16 -12.59
N ALA A 519 -5.43 -15.90 -12.97
CA ALA A 519 -6.41 -15.19 -13.77
C ALA A 519 -5.79 -14.83 -15.11
N ILE A 520 -6.53 -15.07 -16.20
CA ILE A 520 -6.05 -14.80 -17.57
C ILE A 520 -7.15 -14.21 -18.44
N TRP A 521 -6.77 -13.26 -19.29
CA TRP A 521 -7.64 -12.68 -20.31
C TRP A 521 -6.83 -12.32 -21.56
N ALA A 522 -7.54 -12.03 -22.64
CA ALA A 522 -6.96 -11.72 -23.93
C ALA A 522 -7.40 -10.32 -24.37
N ARG A 523 -6.50 -9.61 -25.07
CA ARG A 523 -6.82 -8.32 -25.70
C ARG A 523 -7.94 -8.44 -26.73
N GLN A 524 -8.05 -9.58 -27.39
CA GLN A 524 -9.11 -9.88 -28.33
C GLN A 524 -9.86 -11.13 -27.86
N PRO A 525 -11.21 -11.09 -27.79
CA PRO A 525 -11.96 -12.28 -27.48
C PRO A 525 -11.77 -13.39 -28.52
N GLY A 526 -11.62 -14.63 -28.07
CA GLY A 526 -11.39 -15.76 -28.97
C GLY A 526 -11.25 -17.09 -28.26
N ARG A 527 -11.15 -18.16 -29.06
CA ARG A 527 -10.82 -19.50 -28.57
C ARG A 527 -9.31 -19.71 -28.66
N TYR A 528 -8.67 -19.96 -27.52
CA TYR A 528 -7.23 -20.07 -27.41
C TYR A 528 -6.83 -21.38 -26.75
N ARG A 529 -5.69 -21.93 -27.16
CA ARG A 529 -5.05 -23.07 -26.49
C ARG A 529 -4.15 -22.59 -25.38
N LEU A 530 -4.38 -23.07 -24.16
CA LEU A 530 -3.50 -22.87 -23.01
C LEU A 530 -2.67 -24.13 -22.77
N ARG A 531 -1.35 -23.99 -22.89
CA ARG A 531 -0.35 -25.03 -22.66
C ARG A 531 -0.15 -25.25 -21.18
N LEU A 532 -0.24 -26.51 -20.76
CA LEU A 532 -0.10 -26.99 -19.38
C LEU A 532 0.58 -28.37 -19.41
N GLY A 533 1.48 -28.63 -18.47
CA GLY A 533 2.09 -29.95 -18.28
C GLY A 533 1.09 -30.98 -17.73
N ASN A 534 0.12 -30.54 -16.92
CA ASN A 534 -0.96 -31.38 -16.41
C ASN A 534 -2.31 -30.68 -16.52
N THR A 535 -3.27 -31.31 -17.20
CA THR A 535 -4.63 -30.77 -17.41
C THR A 535 -5.67 -31.37 -16.45
N LYS A 536 -5.29 -32.37 -15.65
CA LYS A 536 -6.24 -33.08 -14.78
C LYS A 536 -6.64 -32.20 -13.60
N GLY A 537 -7.94 -31.96 -13.45
CA GLY A 537 -8.51 -31.20 -12.32
C GLY A 537 -8.49 -29.68 -12.51
N VAL A 538 -8.00 -29.20 -13.66
CA VAL A 538 -8.01 -27.77 -13.99
C VAL A 538 -9.43 -27.31 -14.31
N ALA A 539 -9.89 -26.25 -13.64
CA ALA A 539 -11.19 -25.65 -13.84
C ALA A 539 -11.07 -24.19 -14.30
N PHE A 540 -12.06 -23.73 -15.07
CA PHE A 540 -12.13 -22.39 -15.63
C PHE A 540 -13.43 -21.71 -15.25
N GLN A 541 -13.34 -20.46 -14.81
CA GLN A 541 -14.51 -19.64 -14.48
C GLN A 541 -14.32 -18.23 -15.06
N ALA A 542 -15.06 -17.89 -16.12
CA ALA A 542 -15.05 -16.55 -16.66
C ALA A 542 -15.76 -15.58 -15.71
N LEU A 543 -15.19 -14.39 -15.49
CA LEU A 543 -15.78 -13.39 -14.62
C LEU A 543 -16.83 -12.51 -15.32
N ASP A 544 -16.91 -12.56 -16.65
CA ASP A 544 -17.94 -11.87 -17.44
C ASP A 544 -19.23 -12.70 -17.62
N GLY A 545 -19.32 -13.87 -16.96
CA GLY A 545 -20.47 -14.76 -17.02
C GLY A 545 -20.60 -15.58 -18.30
N LYS A 546 -19.69 -15.43 -19.27
CA LYS A 546 -19.67 -16.27 -20.48
C LYS A 546 -19.13 -17.66 -20.15
N ASP A 547 -19.56 -18.67 -20.91
CA ASP A 547 -19.03 -20.02 -20.74
C ASP A 547 -17.60 -20.11 -21.33
N PRO A 548 -16.57 -20.42 -20.50
CA PRO A 548 -15.21 -20.62 -20.99
C PRO A 548 -15.08 -21.86 -21.90
N ASN A 549 -16.04 -22.80 -21.89
CA ASN A 549 -16.08 -24.01 -22.73
C ASN A 549 -14.73 -24.75 -22.84
N PRO A 550 -14.12 -25.15 -21.70
CA PRO A 550 -12.80 -25.77 -21.69
C PRO A 550 -12.84 -27.17 -22.32
N LYS A 551 -11.96 -27.42 -23.29
CA LYS A 551 -11.82 -28.72 -23.95
C LYS A 551 -10.38 -29.19 -23.89
N THR A 552 -10.11 -30.29 -23.20
CA THR A 552 -8.79 -30.92 -23.18
C THR A 552 -8.35 -31.28 -24.61
N ALA A 553 -7.17 -30.83 -24.98
CA ALA A 553 -6.52 -31.09 -26.25
C ALA A 553 -5.10 -31.62 -26.02
N LYS A 554 -4.43 -32.06 -27.09
CA LYS A 554 -3.03 -32.49 -26.99
C LYS A 554 -2.17 -31.30 -26.55
N GLY A 555 -1.47 -31.44 -25.42
CA GLY A 555 -0.54 -30.44 -24.89
C GLY A 555 -1.20 -29.24 -24.21
N GLY A 556 -2.50 -29.27 -23.91
CA GLY A 556 -3.17 -28.15 -23.24
C GLY A 556 -4.69 -28.25 -23.19
N ILE A 557 -5.33 -27.10 -22.94
CA ILE A 557 -6.79 -26.95 -22.88
C ILE A 557 -7.19 -25.81 -23.83
N ASP A 558 -8.13 -26.08 -24.74
CA ASP A 558 -8.74 -25.05 -25.59
C ASP A 558 -9.88 -24.38 -24.80
N VAL A 559 -9.82 -23.05 -24.63
CA VAL A 559 -10.75 -22.27 -23.80
C VAL A 559 -11.11 -20.95 -24.49
N ASN A 560 -12.31 -20.45 -24.25
CA ASN A 560 -12.72 -19.11 -24.66
C ASN A 560 -12.19 -18.09 -23.65
N LEU A 561 -11.42 -17.11 -24.14
CA LEU A 561 -10.99 -15.95 -23.35
C LEU A 561 -11.62 -14.68 -23.93
N GLY A 562 -12.06 -13.79 -23.04
CA GLY A 562 -12.51 -12.44 -23.38
C GLY A 562 -11.51 -11.39 -22.89
N GLU A 563 -11.96 -10.14 -22.88
CA GLU A 563 -11.22 -8.98 -22.35
C GLU A 563 -11.26 -8.88 -20.82
N PHE A 564 -12.11 -9.70 -20.17
CA PHE A 564 -12.21 -9.80 -18.72
C PHE A 564 -11.57 -11.09 -18.21
N PRO A 565 -11.10 -11.12 -16.94
CA PRO A 565 -10.38 -12.27 -16.42
C PRO A 565 -11.23 -13.55 -16.40
N THR A 566 -10.58 -14.66 -16.75
CA THR A 566 -11.04 -16.03 -16.48
C THR A 566 -10.15 -16.62 -15.40
N LEU A 567 -10.75 -17.04 -14.29
CA LEU A 567 -10.05 -17.71 -13.21
C LEU A 567 -9.75 -19.16 -13.59
N VAL A 568 -8.55 -19.59 -13.26
CA VAL A 568 -8.00 -20.94 -13.46
C VAL A 568 -7.59 -21.47 -12.09
N THR A 569 -8.15 -22.61 -11.71
CA THR A 569 -7.92 -23.27 -10.42
C THR A 569 -7.59 -24.75 -10.61
N GLY A 570 -7.07 -25.40 -9.57
CA GLY A 570 -6.72 -26.82 -9.63
C GLY A 570 -5.34 -27.10 -10.25
N THR A 571 -4.52 -26.08 -10.43
CA THR A 571 -3.12 -26.16 -10.87
C THR A 571 -2.29 -25.05 -10.24
N ASP A 572 -1.03 -25.36 -9.90
CA ASP A 572 -0.02 -24.36 -9.49
C ASP A 572 0.84 -23.90 -10.68
N GLU A 573 0.70 -24.56 -11.84
CA GLU A 573 1.38 -24.18 -13.07
C GLU A 573 0.69 -23.00 -13.74
N ILE A 574 1.48 -22.07 -14.29
CA ILE A 574 1.00 -20.97 -15.12
C ILE A 574 0.57 -21.53 -16.49
N PRO A 575 -0.73 -21.46 -16.87
CA PRO A 575 -1.19 -21.78 -18.22
C PRO A 575 -0.63 -20.77 -19.24
N VAL A 576 0.07 -21.25 -20.26
CA VAL A 576 0.70 -20.39 -21.27
C VAL A 576 -0.09 -20.43 -22.59
N PRO A 577 -0.60 -19.31 -23.12
CA PRO A 577 -1.23 -19.30 -24.44
C PRO A 577 -0.27 -19.74 -25.56
N ASP A 578 -0.70 -20.65 -26.43
CA ASP A 578 0.09 -21.16 -27.56
C ASP A 578 0.51 -20.02 -28.53
N LEU A 579 -0.35 -19.01 -28.67
CA LEU A 579 -0.04 -17.79 -29.42
C LEU A 579 1.00 -16.91 -28.73
N ALA A 580 1.03 -16.83 -27.40
CA ALA A 580 2.07 -16.09 -26.67
C ALA A 580 3.44 -16.77 -26.81
N PHE A 581 3.45 -18.11 -26.79
CA PHE A 581 4.62 -18.91 -27.10
C PHE A 581 5.11 -18.66 -28.54
N THR A 582 4.22 -18.73 -29.51
CA THR A 582 4.53 -18.49 -30.93
C THR A 582 5.04 -17.06 -31.17
N GLU A 583 4.40 -16.06 -30.58
CA GLU A 583 4.85 -14.67 -30.63
C GLU A 583 6.27 -14.53 -30.08
N THR A 584 6.56 -15.17 -28.94
CA THR A 584 7.88 -15.11 -28.29
C THR A 584 8.97 -15.71 -29.17
N LEU A 585 8.69 -16.84 -29.85
CA LEU A 585 9.62 -17.43 -30.84
C LEU A 585 9.88 -16.47 -32.00
N LEU A 586 8.82 -15.95 -32.63
CA LEU A 586 8.93 -15.07 -33.79
C LEU A 586 9.69 -13.78 -33.47
N ARG A 587 9.42 -13.17 -32.31
CA ARG A 587 10.11 -11.96 -31.85
C ARG A 587 11.60 -12.25 -31.60
N PHE A 588 11.92 -13.38 -30.97
CA PHE A 588 13.31 -13.76 -30.73
C PHE A 588 14.07 -13.99 -32.04
N ASP A 589 13.50 -14.76 -32.98
CA ASP A 589 14.09 -15.03 -34.30
C ASP A 589 14.30 -13.74 -35.10
N PHE A 590 13.34 -12.82 -35.08
CA PHE A 590 13.47 -11.53 -35.75
C PHE A 590 14.64 -10.71 -35.18
N MET A 591 14.78 -10.66 -33.85
CA MET A 591 15.90 -9.98 -33.20
C MET A 591 17.24 -10.67 -33.45
N MET A 592 17.27 -12.00 -33.56
CA MET A 592 18.46 -12.74 -33.96
C MET A 592 18.96 -12.31 -35.34
N GLN A 593 18.06 -12.17 -36.32
CA GLN A 593 18.43 -11.70 -37.66
C GLN A 593 19.01 -10.28 -37.63
N ILE A 594 18.52 -9.42 -36.74
CA ILE A 594 19.10 -8.08 -36.52
C ILE A 594 20.49 -8.19 -35.90
N ALA A 595 20.66 -9.03 -34.87
CA ALA A 595 21.95 -9.27 -34.23
C ALA A 595 23.01 -9.77 -35.22
N GLU A 596 22.65 -10.74 -36.07
CA GLU A 596 23.53 -11.28 -37.11
C GLU A 596 23.97 -10.20 -38.10
N LYS A 597 23.03 -9.39 -38.59
CA LYS A 597 23.33 -8.25 -39.49
C LYS A 597 24.24 -7.20 -38.84
N ARG A 598 24.13 -7.03 -37.51
CA ARG A 598 24.92 -6.06 -36.73
C ARG A 598 26.17 -6.66 -36.09
N LEU A 599 26.46 -7.95 -36.34
CA LEU A 599 27.57 -8.68 -35.73
C LEU A 599 27.59 -8.57 -34.19
N THR A 600 26.41 -8.60 -33.56
CA THR A 600 26.25 -8.53 -32.11
C THR A 600 26.37 -9.92 -31.50
N ASP A 601 27.17 -10.09 -30.44
CA ASP A 601 27.29 -11.37 -29.74
C ASP A 601 26.04 -11.69 -28.92
N ILE A 602 25.41 -12.80 -29.28
CA ILE A 602 24.16 -13.32 -28.71
C ILE A 602 24.26 -14.80 -28.35
N THR A 603 25.49 -15.32 -28.21
CA THR A 603 25.74 -16.76 -28.01
C THR A 603 25.03 -17.30 -26.78
N GLU A 604 25.09 -16.56 -25.67
CA GLU A 604 24.45 -16.90 -24.40
C GLU A 604 22.92 -16.89 -24.49
N GLU A 605 22.32 -15.81 -24.99
CA GLU A 605 20.86 -15.69 -25.11
C GLU A 605 20.29 -16.78 -26.02
N ARG A 606 20.97 -17.08 -27.13
CA ARG A 606 20.57 -18.14 -28.07
C ARG A 606 20.61 -19.52 -27.42
N LEU A 607 21.66 -19.82 -26.66
CA LEU A 607 21.82 -21.11 -25.98
C LEU A 607 20.68 -21.31 -24.97
N TYR A 608 20.51 -20.36 -24.04
CA TYR A 608 19.50 -20.48 -22.99
C TYR A 608 18.08 -20.48 -23.56
N PHE A 609 17.78 -19.64 -24.55
CA PHE A 609 16.46 -19.64 -25.19
C PHE A 609 16.14 -21.00 -25.81
N LYS A 610 17.10 -21.62 -26.51
CA LYS A 610 16.94 -22.95 -27.11
C LYS A 610 16.69 -24.04 -26.04
N ASP A 611 17.37 -23.96 -24.91
CA ASP A 611 17.19 -24.91 -23.80
C ASP A 611 15.78 -24.79 -23.21
N PHE A 612 15.30 -23.57 -22.97
CA PHE A 612 13.93 -23.34 -22.48
C PHE A 612 12.86 -23.76 -23.49
N VAL A 613 13.08 -23.55 -24.79
CA VAL A 613 12.20 -24.06 -25.85
C VAL A 613 12.14 -25.59 -25.82
N SER A 614 13.28 -26.26 -25.63
CA SER A 614 13.36 -27.73 -25.55
C SER A 614 12.74 -28.31 -24.27
N GLY A 615 12.65 -27.50 -23.21
CA GLY A 615 11.97 -27.81 -21.96
C GLY A 615 10.46 -27.49 -21.95
N PHE A 616 10.00 -26.65 -22.87
CA PHE A 616 8.67 -26.03 -22.83
C PHE A 616 7.54 -27.06 -22.75
N ASP A 617 7.52 -28.09 -23.61
CA ASP A 617 6.43 -29.08 -23.60
C ASP A 617 6.30 -29.87 -22.28
N ARG A 618 7.37 -29.96 -21.48
CA ARG A 618 7.37 -30.66 -20.19
C ARG A 618 6.94 -29.77 -19.02
N ASN A 619 7.25 -28.48 -19.09
CA ASN A 619 6.90 -27.49 -18.07
C ASN A 619 6.68 -26.12 -18.71
N PRO A 620 5.52 -25.92 -19.39
CA PRO A 620 5.19 -24.64 -20.02
C PRO A 620 5.32 -23.46 -19.05
N GLY A 621 4.69 -23.57 -17.87
CA GLY A 621 4.64 -22.48 -16.89
C GLY A 621 5.99 -22.08 -16.29
N GLY A 622 6.96 -23.00 -16.23
CA GLY A 622 8.32 -22.72 -15.76
C GLY A 622 9.26 -22.20 -16.86
N ASN A 623 9.17 -22.74 -18.08
CA ASN A 623 10.09 -22.37 -19.16
C ASN A 623 9.70 -21.07 -19.85
N PHE A 624 8.40 -20.77 -20.01
CA PHE A 624 7.97 -19.58 -20.74
C PHE A 624 8.46 -18.26 -20.13
N PRO A 625 8.35 -18.02 -18.80
CA PRO A 625 8.90 -16.80 -18.21
C PRO A 625 10.41 -16.67 -18.45
N GLN A 626 11.16 -17.78 -18.47
CA GLN A 626 12.59 -17.76 -18.75
C GLN A 626 12.89 -17.42 -20.22
N MET A 627 12.06 -17.88 -21.15
CA MET A 627 12.13 -17.44 -22.56
C MET A 627 11.92 -15.93 -22.70
N ARG A 628 10.94 -15.36 -21.98
CA ARG A 628 10.67 -13.92 -21.96
C ARG A 628 11.87 -13.12 -21.45
N VAL A 629 12.53 -13.58 -20.39
CA VAL A 629 13.78 -12.97 -19.89
C VAL A 629 14.87 -12.92 -20.97
N GLN A 630 15.02 -13.96 -21.81
CA GLN A 630 16.02 -13.94 -22.89
C GLN A 630 15.60 -13.03 -24.05
N VAL A 631 14.31 -12.90 -24.35
CA VAL A 631 13.80 -11.89 -25.31
C VAL A 631 14.16 -10.48 -24.86
N ASP A 632 13.97 -10.15 -23.59
CA ASP A 632 14.29 -8.82 -23.06
C ASP A 632 15.80 -8.54 -23.09
N ARG A 633 16.63 -9.54 -22.73
CA ARG A 633 18.11 -9.44 -22.81
C ARG A 633 18.59 -9.21 -24.24
N LEU A 634 18.08 -9.98 -25.20
CA LEU A 634 18.42 -9.81 -26.61
C LEU A 634 17.93 -8.45 -27.12
N GLY A 635 16.71 -8.05 -26.76
CA GLY A 635 16.14 -6.73 -27.06
C GLY A 635 17.01 -5.58 -26.55
N ALA A 636 17.56 -5.70 -25.33
CA ALA A 636 18.48 -4.72 -24.78
C ALA A 636 19.79 -4.59 -25.59
N LYS A 637 20.23 -5.65 -26.27
CA LYS A 637 21.43 -5.64 -27.13
C LYS A 637 21.18 -5.07 -28.54
N VAL A 638 20.03 -5.38 -29.15
CA VAL A 638 19.76 -5.02 -30.56
C VAL A 638 18.84 -3.82 -30.74
N GLY A 639 18.06 -3.46 -29.72
CA GLY A 639 17.09 -2.38 -29.79
C GLY A 639 17.70 -0.98 -29.72
N ASP A 640 16.93 0.01 -30.16
CA ASP A 640 17.22 1.45 -30.10
C ASP A 640 16.59 2.15 -28.87
N VAL A 641 15.89 1.38 -28.03
CA VAL A 641 15.31 1.83 -26.75
C VAL A 641 16.33 1.67 -25.63
N THR A 642 16.46 2.70 -24.79
CA THR A 642 17.23 2.64 -23.55
C THR A 642 16.25 2.48 -22.39
N TRP A 643 16.35 1.37 -21.67
CA TRP A 643 15.62 1.09 -20.44
C TRP A 643 16.61 1.06 -19.28
N ILE A 644 16.31 1.80 -18.23
CA ILE A 644 17.14 1.92 -17.03
C ILE A 644 16.27 1.54 -15.84
N GLU A 645 16.65 0.47 -15.15
CA GLU A 645 16.13 0.18 -13.82
C GLU A 645 16.77 1.17 -12.84
N ALA A 646 15.96 2.00 -12.17
CA ALA A 646 16.46 3.14 -11.42
C ALA A 646 17.34 2.72 -10.24
N GLU A 647 17.10 1.55 -9.66
CA GLU A 647 17.90 0.99 -8.58
C GLU A 647 19.30 0.54 -9.02
N ARG A 648 19.56 0.41 -10.33
CA ARG A 648 20.84 -0.06 -10.88
C ARG A 648 21.82 1.09 -11.13
N THR A 649 22.12 1.86 -10.09
CA THR A 649 23.23 2.80 -10.12
C THR A 649 24.18 2.63 -8.92
N PRO A 650 25.51 2.64 -9.16
CA PRO A 650 26.48 2.70 -8.08
C PRO A 650 26.68 4.13 -7.51
N ASP A 651 26.27 5.17 -8.24
CA ASP A 651 26.50 6.58 -7.88
C ASP A 651 25.18 7.31 -7.60
N GLN A 652 24.81 7.34 -6.32
CA GLN A 652 23.56 7.92 -5.83
C GLN A 652 23.66 8.26 -4.34
N ASN A 653 22.78 9.16 -3.86
CA ASN A 653 22.60 9.48 -2.44
C ASN A 653 21.12 9.36 -1.96
N PHE A 654 20.28 8.64 -2.70
CA PHE A 654 18.96 8.16 -2.29
C PHE A 654 19.04 7.22 -1.08
N SER A 655 17.91 7.06 -0.40
CA SER A 655 17.80 6.32 0.86
C SER A 655 18.09 4.83 0.68
N GLU A 656 17.37 4.18 -0.24
CA GLU A 656 17.46 2.72 -0.41
C GLU A 656 16.94 2.24 -1.78
N ALA A 657 17.10 0.94 -2.02
CA ALA A 657 16.57 0.22 -3.17
C ALA A 657 15.93 -1.11 -2.72
N PRO A 658 14.73 -1.07 -2.11
CA PRO A 658 14.08 -2.25 -1.56
C PRO A 658 13.45 -3.11 -2.67
N ASN A 659 13.16 -4.37 -2.33
CA ASN A 659 12.24 -5.18 -3.13
C ASN A 659 10.86 -4.52 -3.08
N TRP A 660 10.32 -4.20 -4.25
CA TRP A 660 9.01 -3.58 -4.41
C TRP A 660 8.18 -4.43 -5.38
N PRO A 661 7.34 -5.34 -4.86
CA PRO A 661 6.48 -6.15 -5.71
C PRO A 661 5.58 -5.26 -6.56
N GLY A 662 5.61 -5.42 -7.89
CA GLY A 662 4.83 -4.61 -8.83
C GLY A 662 5.62 -3.53 -9.58
N CYS A 663 6.92 -3.41 -9.33
CA CYS A 663 7.88 -2.63 -10.11
C CYS A 663 8.62 -3.50 -11.16
N SER A 664 9.20 -2.90 -12.19
CA SER A 664 10.13 -3.62 -13.07
C SER A 664 11.35 -4.09 -12.29
N GLY A 665 11.87 -5.26 -12.64
CA GLY A 665 12.94 -5.91 -11.85
C GLY A 665 12.55 -6.31 -10.41
N GLY A 666 11.34 -5.97 -9.94
CA GLY A 666 10.88 -6.18 -8.57
C GLY A 666 11.53 -5.26 -7.55
N ALA A 667 12.03 -4.09 -7.95
CA ALA A 667 12.67 -3.13 -7.03
C ALA A 667 12.41 -1.69 -7.48
N ALA A 668 12.63 -0.74 -6.58
CA ALA A 668 12.55 0.68 -6.90
C ALA A 668 13.65 1.45 -6.15
N LEU A 669 14.15 2.53 -6.72
CA LEU A 669 15.01 3.48 -6.03
C LEU A 669 14.15 4.43 -5.18
N VAL A 670 14.34 4.44 -3.87
CA VAL A 670 13.48 5.14 -2.92
C VAL A 670 14.23 6.26 -2.21
N LEU A 671 13.59 7.43 -2.17
CA LEU A 671 13.97 8.58 -1.35
C LEU A 671 12.90 8.81 -0.27
N ARG A 672 13.32 8.64 0.97
CA ARG A 672 12.56 9.00 2.18
C ARG A 672 13.57 9.52 3.17
N THR A 673 13.59 10.83 3.41
CA THR A 673 14.51 11.41 4.38
C THR A 673 14.04 12.80 4.82
N PRO A 674 14.00 13.05 6.14
CA PRO A 674 13.73 14.38 6.66
C PRO A 674 14.98 15.28 6.62
N LEU A 675 16.16 14.73 6.28
CA LEU A 675 17.40 15.49 6.23
C LEU A 675 17.39 16.43 5.01
N PRO A 676 17.93 17.65 5.13
CA PRO A 676 18.06 18.55 3.99
C PRO A 676 19.06 17.96 2.96
N PRO A 677 18.82 18.16 1.65
CA PRO A 677 19.77 17.73 0.63
C PRO A 677 21.07 18.53 0.71
N GLY A 678 22.15 17.96 0.18
CA GLY A 678 23.37 18.71 -0.13
C GLY A 678 23.17 19.69 -1.30
N ALA A 679 24.23 20.42 -1.66
CA ALA A 679 24.20 21.40 -2.76
C ALA A 679 23.72 20.81 -4.11
N ASP A 680 23.94 19.51 -4.30
CA ASP A 680 23.60 18.73 -5.49
C ASP A 680 22.18 18.13 -5.47
N GLY A 681 21.37 18.40 -4.45
CA GLY A 681 20.12 17.70 -4.25
C GLY A 681 20.32 16.22 -3.86
N TYR A 682 19.23 15.47 -3.86
CA TYR A 682 19.29 14.02 -3.97
C TYR A 682 19.45 13.63 -5.44
N TYR A 683 20.29 12.66 -5.75
CA TYR A 683 20.62 12.29 -7.11
C TYR A 683 20.92 10.81 -7.30
N ALA A 684 20.75 10.37 -8.55
CA ALA A 684 21.19 9.08 -9.06
C ALA A 684 21.73 9.28 -10.48
N GLU A 685 22.99 8.91 -10.72
CA GLU A 685 23.66 9.07 -12.01
C GLU A 685 23.79 7.75 -12.78
N TYR A 686 23.55 7.80 -14.08
CA TYR A 686 23.59 6.66 -14.98
C TYR A 686 24.45 6.98 -16.19
N ARG A 687 25.30 6.02 -16.57
CA ARG A 687 26.05 6.03 -17.82
C ARG A 687 25.35 5.11 -18.81
N VAL A 688 24.80 5.68 -19.87
CA VAL A 688 23.93 4.94 -20.80
C VAL A 688 24.56 4.88 -22.19
N PRO A 689 24.65 3.69 -22.82
CA PRO A 689 25.08 3.58 -24.21
C PRO A 689 24.14 4.36 -25.13
N VAL A 690 24.72 5.11 -26.07
CA VAL A 690 23.93 5.83 -27.08
C VAL A 690 23.52 4.86 -28.17
N LYS A 691 22.25 4.45 -28.15
CA LYS A 691 21.69 3.45 -29.09
C LYS A 691 21.21 4.06 -30.41
N THR A 692 20.91 5.35 -30.42
CA THR A 692 20.50 6.11 -31.61
C THR A 692 20.77 7.59 -31.40
N THR A 693 20.92 8.34 -32.49
CA THR A 693 21.07 9.80 -32.52
C THR A 693 19.78 10.52 -32.93
N ALA A 694 18.70 9.77 -33.15
CA ALA A 694 17.37 10.33 -33.38
C ALA A 694 16.83 11.02 -32.11
N ASP A 695 15.78 11.81 -32.28
CA ASP A 695 15.05 12.37 -31.15
C ASP A 695 14.37 11.24 -30.36
N GLN A 696 14.45 11.33 -29.03
CA GLN A 696 13.95 10.33 -28.11
C GLN A 696 13.00 10.98 -27.10
N ASP A 697 11.81 10.40 -26.95
CA ASP A 697 10.96 10.70 -25.81
C ASP A 697 11.62 10.19 -24.53
N VAL A 698 11.61 11.02 -23.49
CA VAL A 698 12.09 10.69 -22.15
C VAL A 698 10.90 10.45 -21.24
N TRP A 699 10.88 9.26 -20.63
CA TRP A 699 9.86 8.82 -19.70
C TRP A 699 10.48 8.43 -18.37
N ILE A 700 9.77 8.68 -17.28
CA ILE A 700 10.09 8.18 -15.94
C ILE A 700 8.86 7.47 -15.37
N ALA A 701 9.09 6.33 -14.74
CA ALA A 701 8.09 5.59 -13.98
C ALA A 701 8.38 5.80 -12.49
N ALA A 702 7.48 6.46 -11.78
CA ALA A 702 7.71 6.86 -10.40
C ALA A 702 6.40 6.96 -9.58
N SER A 703 6.52 6.73 -8.28
CA SER A 703 5.51 7.08 -7.28
C SER A 703 5.96 8.37 -6.59
N VAL A 704 5.27 9.48 -6.90
CA VAL A 704 5.62 10.82 -6.43
C VAL A 704 4.36 11.52 -5.90
N PRO A 705 4.32 11.87 -4.60
CA PRO A 705 3.23 12.67 -4.03
C PRO A 705 3.02 13.96 -4.81
N VAL A 706 1.76 14.37 -4.99
CA VAL A 706 1.38 15.51 -5.86
C VAL A 706 2.16 16.77 -5.49
N GLU A 707 2.29 17.03 -4.18
CA GLU A 707 2.96 18.17 -3.60
C GLU A 707 4.48 18.19 -3.81
N ARG A 708 5.09 17.03 -4.11
CA ARG A 708 6.54 16.89 -4.34
C ARG A 708 6.92 16.73 -5.81
N ARG A 709 5.94 16.66 -6.73
CA ARG A 709 6.20 16.40 -8.15
C ARG A 709 7.15 17.41 -8.79
N SER A 710 7.00 18.68 -8.43
CA SER A 710 7.86 19.77 -8.91
C SER A 710 9.31 19.68 -8.43
N GLU A 711 9.61 18.86 -7.43
CA GLU A 711 10.97 18.67 -6.91
C GLU A 711 11.78 17.67 -7.75
N VAL A 712 11.12 16.83 -8.56
CA VAL A 712 11.73 15.74 -9.31
C VAL A 712 12.06 16.18 -10.74
N GLN A 713 13.29 15.93 -11.18
CA GLN A 713 13.73 16.23 -12.55
C GLN A 713 14.70 15.16 -13.08
N VAL A 714 14.72 15.01 -14.40
CA VAL A 714 15.69 14.17 -15.11
C VAL A 714 16.57 15.08 -15.97
N LEU A 715 17.88 14.93 -15.83
CA LEU A 715 18.87 15.62 -16.64
C LEU A 715 19.44 14.63 -17.65
N VAL A 716 19.34 14.96 -18.94
CA VAL A 716 19.93 14.18 -20.02
C VAL A 716 20.94 15.05 -20.75
N ASN A 717 22.24 14.71 -20.68
CA ASN A 717 23.34 15.53 -21.20
C ASN A 717 23.26 17.01 -20.79
N GLY A 718 22.79 17.30 -19.57
CA GLY A 718 22.62 18.65 -19.02
C GLY A 718 21.29 19.33 -19.35
N GLN A 719 20.47 18.78 -20.25
CA GLN A 719 19.10 19.26 -20.48
C GLN A 719 18.21 18.85 -19.31
N VAL A 720 17.65 19.83 -18.60
CA VAL A 720 16.75 19.61 -17.45
C VAL A 720 15.33 19.34 -17.93
N MET A 721 14.72 18.26 -17.45
CA MET A 721 13.35 17.87 -17.74
C MET A 721 12.59 17.65 -16.42
N PRO A 722 11.85 18.66 -15.93
CA PRO A 722 11.10 18.55 -14.69
C PRO A 722 9.90 17.61 -14.86
N LEU A 723 9.52 16.94 -13.78
CA LEU A 723 8.28 16.17 -13.72
C LEU A 723 7.11 17.14 -13.56
N THR A 724 6.14 17.06 -14.47
CA THR A 724 4.96 17.95 -14.49
C THR A 724 3.66 17.17 -14.62
N GLY A 725 2.62 17.63 -13.93
CA GLY A 725 1.25 17.14 -14.11
C GLY A 725 0.95 15.80 -13.42
N ALA A 726 -0.10 15.14 -13.91
CA ALA A 726 -0.52 13.81 -13.48
C ALA A 726 0.17 12.71 -14.32
N PRO A 727 0.34 11.50 -13.78
CA PRO A 727 0.87 10.38 -14.54
C PRO A 727 -0.06 10.03 -15.72
N VAL A 728 0.54 9.65 -16.86
CA VAL A 728 -0.15 9.20 -18.07
C VAL A 728 -0.81 7.83 -17.85
N SER A 729 -0.19 6.96 -17.06
CA SER A 729 -0.72 5.64 -16.74
C SER A 729 -0.22 5.20 -15.37
N LEU A 730 -1.14 4.84 -14.47
CA LEU A 730 -0.84 4.30 -13.14
C LEU A 730 -0.66 2.78 -13.17
N TYR A 731 0.16 2.25 -12.26
CA TYR A 731 0.35 0.83 -12.04
C TYR A 731 0.91 0.54 -10.64
N GLY A 732 0.87 -0.74 -10.24
CA GLY A 732 1.37 -1.19 -8.93
C GLY A 732 0.83 -0.38 -7.75
N GLU A 733 1.67 -0.21 -6.73
CA GLU A 733 1.36 0.52 -5.49
C GLU A 733 1.58 2.03 -5.64
N GLY A 734 0.88 2.66 -6.59
CA GLY A 734 0.89 4.12 -6.78
C GLY A 734 1.96 4.65 -7.72
N PHE A 735 2.66 3.78 -8.44
CA PHE A 735 3.57 4.19 -9.52
C PHE A 735 2.78 4.71 -10.72
N GLY A 736 3.39 5.61 -11.47
CA GLY A 736 2.85 6.07 -12.74
C GLY A 736 3.93 6.51 -13.72
N TRP A 737 3.60 6.44 -15.00
CA TRP A 737 4.45 6.88 -16.10
C TRP A 737 4.26 8.36 -16.39
N TYR A 738 5.35 9.12 -16.45
CA TYR A 738 5.37 10.53 -16.81
C TYR A 738 6.21 10.73 -18.06
N LYS A 739 5.66 11.45 -19.04
CA LYS A 739 6.41 11.92 -20.20
C LYS A 739 7.04 13.27 -19.85
N LEU A 740 8.38 13.33 -19.83
CA LEU A 740 9.11 14.52 -19.38
C LEU A 740 9.47 15.46 -20.53
N GLY A 741 9.69 14.91 -21.72
CA GLY A 741 10.07 15.70 -22.89
C GLY A 741 10.74 14.88 -23.97
N VAL A 742 11.46 15.58 -24.84
CA VAL A 742 12.22 15.01 -25.95
C VAL A 742 13.67 15.43 -25.83
N THR A 743 14.59 14.53 -26.14
CA THR A 743 16.04 14.77 -26.11
C THR A 743 16.77 14.11 -27.27
N ARG A 744 18.05 14.43 -27.41
CA ARG A 744 18.96 13.77 -28.33
C ARG A 744 20.24 13.37 -27.62
N MET A 745 20.60 12.11 -27.77
CA MET A 745 21.84 11.55 -27.22
C MET A 745 22.97 11.69 -28.25
N THR A 746 24.16 12.06 -27.78
CA THR A 746 25.36 12.21 -28.63
C THR A 746 26.55 11.47 -28.01
N GLY A 747 27.53 11.13 -28.84
CA GLY A 747 28.68 10.32 -28.42
C GLY A 747 28.36 8.82 -28.34
N THR A 748 29.23 8.07 -27.66
CA THR A 748 29.08 6.60 -27.46
C THR A 748 28.40 6.26 -26.13
N ILE A 749 28.60 7.10 -25.12
CA ILE A 749 28.01 6.98 -23.78
C ILE A 749 27.48 8.36 -23.40
N GLY A 750 26.18 8.44 -23.09
CA GLY A 750 25.57 9.65 -22.54
C GLY A 750 25.47 9.59 -21.02
N LYS A 751 25.21 10.76 -20.43
CA LYS A 751 24.98 10.91 -18.98
C LYS A 751 23.52 11.22 -18.72
N LEU A 752 22.93 10.46 -17.80
CA LEU A 752 21.60 10.71 -17.28
C LEU A 752 21.67 10.87 -15.77
N ARG A 753 20.96 11.84 -15.20
CA ARG A 753 20.84 12.01 -13.76
C ARG A 753 19.39 12.23 -13.39
N VAL A 754 18.88 11.44 -12.43
CA VAL A 754 17.65 11.82 -11.74
C VAL A 754 18.04 12.68 -10.55
N GLN A 755 17.29 13.75 -10.29
CA GLN A 755 17.54 14.66 -9.20
C GLN A 755 16.24 15.02 -8.47
N VAL A 756 16.29 15.11 -7.15
CA VAL A 756 15.23 15.64 -6.28
C VAL A 756 15.79 16.81 -5.48
N LEU A 757 15.17 17.98 -5.64
CA LEU A 757 15.70 19.24 -5.08
C LEU A 757 15.25 19.53 -3.65
N GLY A 758 14.19 18.87 -3.18
CA GLY A 758 13.63 19.05 -1.83
C GLY A 758 13.89 17.86 -0.90
N SER A 759 13.76 18.12 0.41
CA SER A 759 13.65 17.11 1.45
C SER A 759 12.21 16.99 1.95
N GLY A 760 11.84 15.82 2.47
CA GLY A 760 10.50 15.60 2.99
C GLY A 760 10.32 14.19 3.53
N THR A 761 9.38 14.06 4.47
CA THR A 761 9.02 12.76 5.07
C THR A 761 8.21 11.89 4.12
N SER A 762 7.43 12.49 3.21
CA SER A 762 6.70 11.76 2.16
C SER A 762 7.65 11.07 1.21
N GLN A 763 7.42 9.79 0.95
CA GLN A 763 8.30 8.97 0.12
C GLN A 763 8.20 9.33 -1.38
N ILE A 764 9.33 9.31 -2.07
CA ILE A 764 9.44 9.27 -3.52
C ILE A 764 10.06 7.91 -3.92
N ALA A 765 9.51 7.24 -4.93
CA ALA A 765 10.08 6.01 -5.47
C ALA A 765 10.16 6.08 -6.99
N ILE A 766 11.26 5.60 -7.58
CA ILE A 766 11.49 5.57 -9.01
C ILE A 766 11.74 4.12 -9.41
N ASP A 767 10.97 3.64 -10.37
CA ASP A 767 11.05 2.27 -10.89
C ASP A 767 12.01 2.25 -12.10
N ALA A 768 11.63 2.94 -13.17
CA ALA A 768 12.38 2.91 -14.42
C ALA A 768 12.47 4.27 -15.12
N ILE A 769 13.46 4.40 -15.99
CA ILE A 769 13.66 5.55 -16.89
C ILE A 769 13.83 5.01 -18.30
N THR A 770 13.11 5.59 -19.25
CA THR A 770 13.06 5.10 -20.63
C THR A 770 13.33 6.22 -21.62
N LEU A 771 14.26 5.97 -22.54
CA LEU A 771 14.48 6.82 -23.72
C LEU A 771 14.12 6.01 -24.96
N THR A 772 13.16 6.50 -25.75
CA THR A 772 12.64 5.79 -26.91
C THR A 772 12.48 6.72 -28.11
N PRO A 773 13.00 6.36 -29.30
CA PRO A 773 12.79 7.14 -30.53
C PRO A 773 11.42 6.89 -31.18
N ARG A 774 10.57 6.07 -30.55
CA ARG A 774 9.27 5.64 -31.05
C ARG A 774 8.16 5.96 -30.05
N PRO A 775 6.90 6.10 -30.53
CA PRO A 775 5.75 6.21 -29.64
C PRO A 775 5.73 5.08 -28.61
N PHE A 776 5.52 5.45 -27.35
CA PHE A 776 5.40 4.52 -26.24
C PHE A 776 4.05 4.72 -25.55
N THR A 777 3.31 3.62 -25.44
CA THR A 777 2.08 3.54 -24.65
C THR A 777 2.40 2.70 -23.42
N PRO A 778 2.53 3.30 -22.23
CA PRO A 778 2.90 2.56 -21.04
C PRO A 778 1.88 1.48 -20.67
N ASN A 779 2.37 0.32 -20.18
CA ASN A 779 1.56 -0.83 -19.81
C ASN A 779 2.11 -1.50 -18.53
N GLY A 780 1.90 -0.85 -17.39
CA GLY A 780 2.50 -1.22 -16.12
C GLY A 780 4.03 -1.28 -16.22
N ILE A 781 4.62 -2.40 -15.80
CA ILE A 781 6.07 -2.63 -15.74
C ILE A 781 6.70 -3.05 -17.09
N SER A 782 5.94 -3.11 -18.18
CA SER A 782 6.43 -3.63 -19.45
C SER A 782 7.31 -2.62 -20.19
N GLN A 783 8.46 -3.10 -20.68
CA GLN A 783 9.34 -2.33 -21.54
C GLN A 783 8.67 -2.03 -22.89
N PRO A 784 8.98 -0.89 -23.55
CA PRO A 784 8.60 -0.69 -24.94
C PRO A 784 9.22 -1.76 -25.84
N ASP A 785 8.58 -2.03 -26.99
CA ASP A 785 9.17 -2.94 -27.96
C ASP A 785 10.57 -2.45 -28.39
N PRO A 786 11.62 -3.30 -28.29
CA PRO A 786 13.00 -2.90 -28.54
C PRO A 786 13.27 -2.59 -30.02
N VAL A 787 12.45 -3.14 -30.91
CA VAL A 787 12.47 -2.92 -32.36
C VAL A 787 11.03 -2.86 -32.89
N LEU A 788 10.84 -2.37 -34.12
CA LEU A 788 9.56 -2.51 -34.82
C LEU A 788 9.41 -3.95 -35.32
N PHE A 789 8.58 -4.73 -34.64
CA PHE A 789 8.22 -6.05 -35.11
C PHE A 789 7.26 -5.96 -36.30
N PRO A 790 7.40 -6.84 -37.31
CA PRO A 790 6.37 -6.97 -38.34
C PRO A 790 5.04 -7.35 -37.68
N PRO A 791 3.89 -6.99 -38.27
CA PRO A 791 2.60 -7.46 -37.81
C PRO A 791 2.62 -8.98 -37.67
N LEU A 792 2.11 -9.49 -36.57
CA LEU A 792 1.86 -10.92 -36.42
C LEU A 792 0.75 -11.29 -37.41
N ASN A 793 1.13 -11.61 -38.66
CA ASN A 793 0.18 -12.04 -39.68
C ASN A 793 -0.50 -13.29 -39.15
N GLY A 794 -1.77 -13.17 -38.80
CA GLY A 794 -2.57 -14.26 -38.29
C GLY A 794 -2.56 -15.41 -39.29
N ARG A 795 -1.76 -16.45 -39.00
CA ARG A 795 -2.21 -17.79 -39.34
C ARG A 795 -3.39 -18.06 -38.42
N ARG A 796 -4.57 -17.69 -38.93
CA ARG A 796 -5.87 -18.11 -38.41
C ARG A 796 -5.91 -19.62 -38.27
#